data_AF-A0A238L6P6-F1
#
_entry.id   AF-A0A238L6P6-F1
#
_cell.length_a   1.000
_cell.length_b   1.000
_cell.length_c   1.000
_cell.angle_alpha   90.00
_cell.angle_beta   90.00
_cell.angle_gamma   90.00
#
_symmetry.space_group_name_H-M   'P 1'
#
loop_
_entity.id
_entity.type
_entity.pdbx_description
1 polymer ?
#
loop_
_entity_poly.entity_id
_entity_poly.type
_entity_poly.pdbx_seq_one_letter_code
_entity_poly.pdbx_strand_id
1 'polypeptide(L)'
;MKTNGDLAQRPGQLLEFLSGIGLPHLRDRLTAEDIDMSVLPLLVDDDLKELGFSLGVRKRLLKGIRALGAAAGKDAPWPDAPGAGDVQLRRLSVLFCDMVGSTRLGEELDIDRMQVVLQHYYDIADRIVRRHGGHLAMSQGDGLVFLFGYPRVLEGFAERCVVAAHDLQGALIRSPVALAGRDPIRIATRIGIATGQAAVGVKHNDTSGDHTHLVGPAVNRAARLQAVARPNGIVVDRKTRELTETSLSYSEPESVSLKGLAEPVDLYHVVSLNRVAATAAKPIHLVGRDAESAVLGDLWRRGRQGHPATLTIHGDTGIGKSALVQSFMATEVDPSARVINLVATAMAAQSPLRPVANTLAKLTGPDAAQTTLAALLNHAPPEVAERAAQFLEIAAAPDGDASIAASDREATLELLTGWILGRADRPTVVVLENAQWADDSTRELLDRAAARAQAEKASLLMIAITRDDDTAIWTGQGAHQTLSLPPLAEAPANLLLDRFLGGAPVPKSVRENILHHSGGNPLMLETLGHALREHRLSELADVVEVPHTIYESVAQRLDSLQSGRGVIEALAVLGTSAHRDLLDQIVQSDNRDIDRALTALDRARLTERRTIHGREVIAFRHQAYRDVIYEQIAGPVRERLHLDTYRALAQGDAPETRPDILARHALAGQDWADAARHALDAGAGYLKRSALPEAGHYLEMAAAACERLPSSEAINRDRLRAITGLAAVERSRFGIATDRSAELGQHAVALAREVGDAKAELLALNGLYSHALVRADYPRAENHAQALSKAAKTSGDDTFLMIGARATGAVALHRGDQTTAQRNLDWALGQYDREAHLPLAHAHGYDHAEICAALLAMSLWISGDLRRACQLGAFAIDHAREIDHAHSLAQAISFRVMWGALARHGPDLTDIAAEAVEVSEKHGIRVMRSAGRLFAYASQLCLHPDRPTAAEMAELTSRVAEFRTANPFNYVPLLKTVLAEVYLRADDLHAAQAALAGAMQAETRTGEIWTSSEVMRLRARLAAADGDDAGALRLRREALDVARRTQAATIALRIACDIAEADLCPRTVAGVRDAFAELVSRDEGWDVRRAKAILQAGPGT
;
A
#
# COMPACT_ATOMS: atom_id res chain seq x y z
N MET A 1 0.61 -2.39 57.17
CA MET A 1 1.44 -1.52 58.03
C MET A 1 2.84 -2.13 58.18
N LYS A 2 3.73 -1.80 57.25
CA LYS A 2 5.20 -1.79 57.37
C LYS A 2 5.67 -0.87 56.22
N THR A 3 6.60 0.03 56.50
CA THR A 3 6.94 1.15 55.61
C THR A 3 8.06 0.80 54.65
N ASN A 4 7.86 1.05 53.35
CA ASN A 4 8.96 1.02 52.38
C ASN A 4 9.80 2.31 52.52
N GLY A 5 10.79 2.25 53.40
CA GLY A 5 11.82 3.27 53.55
C GLY A 5 13.18 2.61 53.69
N ASP A 6 13.75 2.18 52.55
CA ASP A 6 15.20 2.00 52.35
C ASP A 6 15.50 1.58 50.90
N LEU A 7 15.86 2.56 50.06
CA LEU A 7 16.69 2.33 48.87
C LEU A 7 18.09 2.95 49.05
N ALA A 8 18.61 2.84 50.28
CA ALA A 8 20.00 3.11 50.57
C ALA A 8 20.91 2.09 49.86
N GLN A 9 22.06 2.57 49.38
CA GLN A 9 22.99 1.82 48.53
C GLN A 9 23.45 0.50 49.19
N ARG A 10 23.42 -0.60 48.42
CA ARG A 10 24.08 -1.86 48.79
C ARG A 10 25.33 -2.08 47.91
N PRO A 11 26.56 -1.89 48.42
CA PRO A 11 27.79 -1.93 47.61
C PRO A 11 28.19 -3.30 47.02
N GLY A 12 27.30 -4.30 47.09
CA GLY A 12 27.45 -5.62 46.45
C GLY A 12 26.87 -5.73 45.04
N GLN A 13 25.78 -5.01 44.73
CA GLN A 13 25.00 -5.27 43.49
C GLN A 13 25.79 -5.02 42.20
N LEU A 14 26.64 -3.99 42.16
CA LEU A 14 27.54 -3.74 41.02
C LEU A 14 28.54 -4.89 40.82
N LEU A 15 29.05 -5.48 41.91
CA LEU A 15 29.97 -6.62 41.83
C LEU A 15 29.25 -7.90 41.38
N GLU A 16 28.00 -8.13 41.81
CA GLU A 16 27.17 -9.25 41.34
C GLU A 16 26.90 -9.15 39.83
N PHE A 17 26.46 -7.99 39.35
CA PHE A 17 26.26 -7.74 37.91
C PHE A 17 27.56 -7.94 37.11
N LEU A 18 28.66 -7.32 37.54
CA LEU A 18 29.95 -7.43 36.85
C LEU A 18 30.50 -8.86 36.87
N SER A 19 30.24 -9.63 37.94
CA SER A 19 30.55 -11.06 38.00
C SER A 19 29.74 -11.84 36.96
N GLY A 20 28.43 -11.58 36.86
CA GLY A 20 27.53 -12.22 35.90
C GLY A 20 27.90 -12.02 34.43
N ILE A 21 28.61 -10.93 34.09
CA ILE A 21 29.13 -10.68 32.73
C ILE A 21 30.64 -10.97 32.57
N GLY A 22 31.28 -11.59 33.57
CA GLY A 22 32.68 -11.99 33.53
C GLY A 22 33.68 -10.84 33.59
N LEU A 23 33.33 -9.73 34.26
CA LEU A 23 34.13 -8.51 34.43
C LEU A 23 34.22 -7.99 35.89
N PRO A 24 34.28 -8.84 36.94
CA PRO A 24 34.21 -8.37 38.35
C PRO A 24 35.34 -7.40 38.74
N HIS A 25 36.50 -7.52 38.09
CA HIS A 25 37.67 -6.66 38.28
C HIS A 25 37.48 -5.19 37.87
N LEU A 26 36.34 -4.83 37.25
CA LEU A 26 36.02 -3.45 36.88
C LEU A 26 35.28 -2.68 37.96
N ARG A 27 34.81 -3.35 39.03
CA ARG A 27 33.98 -2.75 40.08
C ARG A 27 34.62 -1.48 40.64
N ASP A 28 35.84 -1.61 41.18
CA ASP A 28 36.50 -0.50 41.88
C ASP A 28 36.85 0.66 40.94
N ARG A 29 37.09 0.40 39.65
CA ARG A 29 37.32 1.43 38.62
C ARG A 29 36.04 2.12 38.15
N LEU A 30 34.89 1.45 38.18
CA LEU A 30 33.60 2.09 37.91
C LEU A 30 33.14 2.89 39.14
N THR A 31 33.32 2.36 40.35
CA THR A 31 33.03 3.08 41.61
C THR A 31 33.93 4.29 41.82
N ALA A 32 35.18 4.29 41.34
CA ALA A 32 36.07 5.46 41.40
C ALA A 32 35.66 6.64 40.48
N GLU A 33 34.72 6.40 39.56
CA GLU A 33 34.16 7.40 38.62
C GLU A 33 32.67 7.66 38.94
N ASP A 34 32.24 7.35 40.18
CA ASP A 34 30.86 7.40 40.70
C ASP A 34 29.81 6.60 39.91
N ILE A 35 30.24 5.61 39.12
CA ILE A 35 29.36 4.74 38.33
C ILE A 35 28.83 3.58 39.19
N ASP A 36 27.65 3.79 39.79
CA ASP A 36 26.87 2.75 40.47
C ASP A 36 25.79 2.12 39.56
N MET A 37 24.96 1.22 40.11
CA MET A 37 23.89 0.51 39.37
C MET A 37 22.77 1.42 38.80
N SER A 38 22.68 2.68 39.22
CA SER A 38 21.75 3.68 38.67
C SER A 38 22.32 4.44 37.47
N VAL A 39 23.64 4.65 37.46
CA VAL A 39 24.38 5.29 36.35
C VAL A 39 24.71 4.28 35.25
N LEU A 40 25.03 3.04 35.62
CA LEU A 40 25.45 1.96 34.70
C LEU A 40 24.51 1.75 33.49
N PRO A 41 23.16 1.84 33.60
CA PRO A 41 22.26 1.67 32.46
C PRO A 41 22.29 2.81 31.43
N LEU A 42 22.86 3.97 31.79
CA LEU A 42 22.90 5.17 30.96
C LEU A 42 24.13 5.22 30.02
N LEU A 43 25.15 4.39 30.29
CA LEU A 43 26.43 4.42 29.59
C LEU A 43 26.34 3.95 28.13
N VAL A 44 26.93 4.71 27.22
CA VAL A 44 27.11 4.37 25.80
C VAL A 44 28.56 3.95 25.47
N ASP A 45 28.81 3.55 24.21
CA ASP A 45 30.14 3.03 23.80
C ASP A 45 31.24 4.10 23.79
N ASP A 46 30.88 5.38 23.73
CA ASP A 46 31.80 6.51 23.81
C ASP A 46 32.17 6.88 25.27
N ASP A 47 31.23 6.93 26.22
CA ASP A 47 31.55 7.11 27.65
C ASP A 47 32.51 6.01 28.13
N LEU A 48 32.21 4.75 27.80
CA LEU A 48 33.06 3.60 28.10
C LEU A 48 34.42 3.63 27.38
N LYS A 49 34.58 4.49 26.36
CA LYS A 49 35.83 4.69 25.59
C LYS A 49 36.64 5.86 26.16
N GLU A 50 35.99 6.91 26.65
CA GLU A 50 36.62 7.99 27.44
C GLU A 50 37.12 7.46 28.79
N LEU A 51 36.33 6.62 29.46
CA LEU A 51 36.73 5.80 30.62
C LEU A 51 37.84 4.78 30.31
N GLY A 52 38.37 4.74 29.08
CA GLY A 52 39.55 3.97 28.71
C GLY A 52 39.37 2.45 28.72
N PHE A 53 38.16 1.92 28.48
CA PHE A 53 37.94 0.48 28.36
C PHE A 53 38.16 -0.03 26.94
N SER A 54 38.80 -1.21 26.84
CA SER A 54 39.05 -1.89 25.57
C SER A 54 37.75 -2.37 24.91
N LEU A 55 37.73 -2.46 23.58
CA LEU A 55 36.52 -2.78 22.80
C LEU A 55 35.81 -4.05 23.27
N GLY A 56 36.56 -5.11 23.60
CA GLY A 56 36.03 -6.39 24.11
C GLY A 56 35.53 -6.36 25.56
N VAL A 57 35.82 -5.28 26.31
CA VAL A 57 35.18 -4.96 27.59
C VAL A 57 33.90 -4.17 27.34
N ARG A 58 33.95 -3.08 26.55
CA ARG A 58 32.79 -2.23 26.26
C ARG A 58 31.61 -3.01 25.69
N LYS A 59 31.85 -3.87 24.69
CA LYS A 59 30.79 -4.71 24.10
C LYS A 59 30.18 -5.71 25.08
N ARG A 60 30.91 -6.15 26.12
CA ARG A 60 30.36 -7.00 27.20
C ARG A 60 29.54 -6.19 28.20
N LEU A 61 30.06 -5.04 28.64
CA LEU A 61 29.35 -4.10 29.53
C LEU A 61 28.01 -3.67 28.93
N LEU A 62 28.01 -3.18 27.68
CA LEU A 62 26.80 -2.77 26.96
C LEU A 62 25.82 -3.94 26.71
N LYS A 63 26.31 -5.17 26.49
CA LYS A 63 25.45 -6.35 26.38
C LYS A 63 24.80 -6.69 27.73
N GLY A 64 25.54 -6.57 28.84
CA GLY A 64 25.03 -6.72 30.19
C GLY A 64 23.99 -5.67 30.57
N ILE A 65 24.26 -4.40 30.25
CA ILE A 65 23.34 -3.28 30.46
C ILE A 65 22.01 -3.51 29.74
N ARG A 66 22.06 -3.94 28.47
CA ARG A 66 20.85 -4.32 27.72
C ARG A 66 20.13 -5.53 28.33
N ALA A 67 20.85 -6.47 28.93
CA ALA A 67 20.27 -7.62 29.63
C ALA A 67 19.58 -7.24 30.95
N LEU A 68 20.08 -6.23 31.69
CA LEU A 68 19.37 -5.65 32.84
C LEU A 68 18.00 -5.11 32.43
N GLY A 69 17.96 -4.31 31.35
CA GLY A 69 16.70 -3.78 30.80
C GLY A 69 15.75 -4.86 30.31
N ALA A 70 16.26 -5.95 29.72
CA ALA A 70 15.44 -7.08 29.28
C ALA A 70 14.93 -7.96 30.43
N ALA A 71 15.70 -8.12 31.51
CA ALA A 71 15.32 -8.92 32.68
C ALA A 71 14.24 -8.24 33.55
N ALA A 72 14.19 -6.90 33.56
CA ALA A 72 13.16 -6.14 34.26
C ALA A 72 11.75 -6.28 33.63
N GLY A 73 11.65 -6.75 32.37
CA GLY A 73 10.42 -6.72 31.58
C GLY A 73 9.54 -7.98 31.62
N LYS A 74 9.48 -8.75 32.73
CA LYS A 74 8.65 -9.97 32.78
C LYS A 74 7.75 -10.23 34.00
N ASP A 75 8.16 -9.93 35.23
CA ASP A 75 7.38 -10.29 36.43
C ASP A 75 7.26 -9.16 37.48
N ALA A 76 7.61 -7.92 37.12
CA ALA A 76 7.23 -6.75 37.88
C ALA A 76 6.00 -6.09 37.22
N PRO A 77 4.94 -5.73 37.97
CA PRO A 77 4.07 -4.66 37.49
C PRO A 77 4.93 -3.40 37.30
N TRP A 78 4.57 -2.56 36.34
CA TRP A 78 5.10 -1.19 36.35
C TRP A 78 4.83 -0.60 37.75
N PRO A 79 5.81 0.02 38.44
CA PRO A 79 5.49 0.81 39.61
C PRO A 79 4.48 1.88 39.15
N ASP A 80 3.29 1.88 39.75
CA ASP A 80 2.08 2.49 39.18
C ASP A 80 2.40 3.81 38.48
N ALA A 81 2.23 3.82 37.15
CA ALA A 81 2.59 4.98 36.34
C ALA A 81 1.88 6.21 36.95
N PRO A 82 2.63 7.25 37.37
CA PRO A 82 2.11 8.31 38.23
C PRO A 82 0.84 8.86 37.62
N GLY A 83 -0.24 8.81 38.42
CA GLY A 83 -1.56 8.33 38.00
C GLY A 83 -1.96 8.67 36.56
N ALA A 84 -2.46 7.67 35.82
CA ALA A 84 -2.71 7.69 34.37
C ALA A 84 -3.73 8.74 33.81
N GLY A 85 -4.03 9.81 34.56
CA GLY A 85 -4.60 11.07 34.07
C GLY A 85 -3.60 12.22 33.90
N ASP A 86 -2.41 12.16 34.49
CA ASP A 86 -1.50 13.30 34.60
C ASP A 86 -0.64 13.56 33.34
N VAL A 87 -0.33 12.55 32.52
CA VAL A 87 0.50 12.73 31.31
C VAL A 87 -0.34 12.88 30.05
N GLN A 88 -0.29 14.06 29.43
CA GLN A 88 -1.11 14.42 28.26
C GLN A 88 -0.25 14.84 27.07
N LEU A 89 -0.59 14.38 25.86
CA LEU A 89 -0.05 14.93 24.62
C LEU A 89 -0.76 16.26 24.31
N ARG A 90 -0.04 17.38 24.40
CA ARG A 90 -0.54 18.70 24.03
C ARG A 90 0.29 19.27 22.87
N ARG A 91 -0.36 19.92 21.90
CA ARG A 91 0.33 20.84 20.99
C ARG A 91 0.58 22.13 21.75
N LEU A 92 1.84 22.46 21.96
CA LEU A 92 2.26 23.60 22.76
C LEU A 92 3.49 24.28 22.14
N SER A 93 3.77 25.49 22.62
CA SER A 93 4.94 26.27 22.19
C SER A 93 5.92 26.38 23.36
N VAL A 94 7.15 25.92 23.14
CA VAL A 94 8.21 25.91 24.14
C VAL A 94 9.14 27.08 23.88
N LEU A 95 9.40 27.90 24.90
CA LEU A 95 10.36 29.01 24.87
C LEU A 95 11.56 28.62 25.73
N PHE A 96 12.73 28.46 25.12
CA PHE A 96 14.01 28.40 25.82
C PHE A 96 14.66 29.78 25.82
N CYS A 97 14.93 30.33 27.00
CA CYS A 97 15.65 31.59 27.18
C CYS A 97 16.92 31.35 28.01
N ASP A 98 18.03 31.96 27.59
CA ASP A 98 19.37 31.71 28.10
C ASP A 98 20.22 33.00 28.12
N MET A 99 21.18 33.11 29.05
CA MET A 99 21.95 34.35 29.26
C MET A 99 23.31 34.32 28.55
N VAL A 100 23.58 35.34 27.72
CA VAL A 100 24.81 35.38 26.92
C VAL A 100 26.03 35.70 27.80
N GLY A 101 26.83 34.66 28.08
CA GLY A 101 28.13 34.79 28.75
C GLY A 101 28.09 34.74 30.28
N SER A 102 27.02 34.17 30.84
CA SER A 102 26.81 33.91 32.27
C SER A 102 28.02 33.30 32.99
N THR A 103 28.68 32.29 32.41
CA THR A 103 29.85 31.63 33.01
C THR A 103 30.98 32.61 33.28
N ARG A 104 31.36 33.41 32.26
CA ARG A 104 32.38 34.46 32.40
C ARG A 104 31.92 35.55 33.37
N LEU A 105 30.62 35.88 33.39
CA LEU A 105 30.08 36.85 34.35
C LEU A 105 30.17 36.34 35.79
N GLY A 106 30.01 35.03 36.02
CA GLY A 106 30.21 34.36 37.31
C GLY A 106 31.68 34.15 37.70
N GLU A 107 32.62 34.18 36.74
CA GLU A 107 34.06 34.28 37.01
C GLU A 107 34.47 35.73 37.34
N GLU A 108 33.79 36.72 36.76
CA GLU A 108 34.03 38.15 36.97
C GLU A 108 33.30 38.74 38.20
N LEU A 109 32.35 38.02 38.81
CA LEU A 109 31.55 38.45 39.97
C LEU A 109 31.71 37.48 41.16
N ASP A 110 31.48 37.99 42.36
CA ASP A 110 31.23 37.14 43.53
C ASP A 110 29.82 36.52 43.48
N ILE A 111 29.62 35.44 44.24
CA ILE A 111 28.39 34.62 44.23
C ILE A 111 27.17 35.49 44.58
N ASP A 112 27.27 36.36 45.59
CA ASP A 112 26.18 37.23 46.03
C ASP A 112 25.73 38.18 44.91
N ARG A 113 26.67 38.81 44.20
CA ARG A 113 26.36 39.68 43.05
C ARG A 113 25.83 38.92 41.85
N MET A 114 26.34 37.72 41.57
CA MET A 114 25.82 36.88 40.49
C MET A 114 24.39 36.42 40.80
N GLN A 115 24.08 36.12 42.07
CA GLN A 115 22.72 35.80 42.52
C GLN A 115 21.77 37.00 42.35
N VAL A 116 22.21 38.25 42.60
CA VAL A 116 21.41 39.46 42.30
C VAL A 116 21.13 39.61 40.80
N VAL A 117 22.13 39.38 39.93
CA VAL A 117 21.94 39.43 38.46
C VAL A 117 20.96 38.36 37.99
N LEU A 118 21.10 37.13 38.49
CA LEU A 118 20.17 36.03 38.18
C LEU A 118 18.76 36.32 38.68
N GLN A 119 18.58 36.74 39.93
CA GLN A 119 17.24 37.04 40.47
C GLN A 119 16.51 38.12 39.67
N HIS A 120 17.21 39.19 39.27
CA HIS A 120 16.64 40.24 38.42
C HIS A 120 16.24 39.73 37.03
N TYR A 121 17.00 38.78 36.46
CA TYR A 121 16.64 38.08 35.23
C TYR A 121 15.39 37.18 35.41
N TYR A 122 15.35 36.38 36.48
CA TYR A 122 14.20 35.55 36.87
C TYR A 122 12.92 36.38 37.04
N ASP A 123 12.98 37.45 37.84
CA ASP A 123 11.84 38.32 38.16
C ASP A 123 11.28 39.05 36.93
N ILE A 124 12.14 39.42 35.96
CA ILE A 124 11.70 39.99 34.69
C ILE A 124 11.07 38.91 33.80
N ALA A 125 11.68 37.73 33.71
CA ALA A 125 11.23 36.66 32.84
C ALA A 125 9.88 36.06 33.26
N ASP A 126 9.74 35.65 34.52
CA ASP A 126 8.50 35.07 35.05
C ASP A 126 7.33 36.06 34.95
N ARG A 127 7.54 37.31 35.36
CA ARG A 127 6.53 38.38 35.30
C ARG A 127 6.02 38.65 33.88
N ILE A 128 6.92 38.64 32.89
CA ILE A 128 6.54 38.89 31.49
C ILE A 128 5.84 37.66 30.91
N VAL A 129 6.40 36.46 31.07
CA VAL A 129 5.80 35.25 30.52
C VAL A 129 4.39 34.99 31.11
N ARG A 130 4.21 35.15 32.43
CA ARG A 130 2.87 35.04 33.05
C ARG A 130 1.87 36.05 32.51
N ARG A 131 2.30 37.28 32.19
CA ARG A 131 1.45 38.32 31.60
C ARG A 131 0.89 37.92 30.22
N HIS A 132 1.63 37.12 29.46
CA HIS A 132 1.18 36.57 28.16
C HIS A 132 0.54 35.16 28.29
N GLY A 133 0.31 34.68 29.51
CA GLY A 133 -0.35 33.39 29.77
C GLY A 133 0.55 32.16 29.61
N GLY A 134 1.88 32.35 29.63
CA GLY A 134 2.85 31.25 29.68
C GLY A 134 3.13 30.79 31.11
N HIS A 135 3.63 29.57 31.23
CA HIS A 135 3.94 28.88 32.49
C HIS A 135 5.43 28.53 32.56
N LEU A 136 6.12 28.90 33.65
CA LEU A 136 7.49 28.46 33.93
C LEU A 136 7.48 26.97 34.27
N ALA A 137 8.05 26.14 33.40
CA ALA A 137 8.07 24.68 33.56
C ALA A 137 9.40 24.17 34.12
N MET A 138 10.52 24.86 33.85
CA MET A 138 11.84 24.52 34.36
C MET A 138 12.75 25.74 34.45
N SER A 139 13.61 25.76 35.46
CA SER A 139 14.66 26.75 35.69
C SER A 139 15.94 26.01 36.12
N GLN A 140 17.06 26.28 35.45
CA GLN A 140 18.35 25.69 35.79
C GLN A 140 19.48 26.68 35.50
N GLY A 141 20.06 27.27 36.57
CA GLY A 141 21.10 28.29 36.44
C GLY A 141 20.56 29.56 35.80
N ASP A 142 20.99 29.81 34.57
CA ASP A 142 20.57 30.89 33.66
C ASP A 142 19.63 30.42 32.52
N GLY A 143 19.43 29.12 32.37
CA GLY A 143 18.48 28.53 31.43
C GLY A 143 17.05 28.49 31.98
N LEU A 144 16.11 29.07 31.23
CA LEU A 144 14.67 29.12 31.56
C LEU A 144 13.86 28.42 30.46
N VAL A 145 12.90 27.59 30.87
CA VAL A 145 11.96 26.91 29.96
C VAL A 145 10.53 27.26 30.31
N PHE A 146 9.85 27.88 29.35
CA PHE A 146 8.45 28.27 29.49
C PHE A 146 7.55 27.54 28.48
N LEU A 147 6.32 27.25 28.90
CA LEU A 147 5.28 26.60 28.11
C LEU A 147 4.11 27.53 27.86
N PHE A 148 3.66 27.59 26.62
CA PHE A 148 2.40 28.24 26.25
C PHE A 148 1.45 27.17 25.69
N GLY A 149 0.21 27.15 26.18
CA GLY A 149 -0.77 26.08 25.93
C GLY A 149 -0.91 25.07 27.09
N TYR A 150 -0.28 25.35 28.23
CA TYR A 150 -0.31 24.56 29.46
C TYR A 150 -0.33 25.50 30.68
N PRO A 151 -1.05 25.22 31.78
CA PRO A 151 -1.91 24.04 32.01
C PRO A 151 -3.26 24.06 31.29
N ARG A 152 -3.60 25.16 30.58
CA ARG A 152 -4.79 25.28 29.73
C ARG A 152 -4.40 25.78 28.34
N VAL A 153 -5.14 25.40 27.30
CA VAL A 153 -4.96 25.96 25.96
C VAL A 153 -5.60 27.36 25.90
N LEU A 154 -4.83 28.39 26.24
CA LEU A 154 -5.18 29.77 25.89
C LEU A 154 -5.13 29.96 24.37
N GLU A 155 -5.96 30.89 23.89
CA GLU A 155 -5.90 31.41 22.53
C GLU A 155 -4.46 31.73 22.14
N GLY A 156 -4.00 31.25 20.97
CA GLY A 156 -2.86 31.89 20.30
C GLY A 156 -1.53 31.68 20.98
N PHE A 157 -1.43 30.66 21.82
CA PHE A 157 -0.26 30.26 22.59
C PHE A 157 1.07 30.28 21.79
N ALA A 158 1.06 30.06 20.47
CA ALA A 158 2.23 30.21 19.60
C ALA A 158 2.69 31.66 19.40
N GLU A 159 1.78 32.59 19.07
CA GLU A 159 2.11 34.02 19.02
C GLU A 159 2.41 34.56 20.42
N ARG A 160 1.59 34.22 21.43
CA ARG A 160 1.78 34.71 22.80
C ARG A 160 3.16 34.32 23.35
N CYS A 161 3.69 33.16 22.96
CA CYS A 161 5.08 32.76 23.19
C CYS A 161 6.10 33.68 22.49
N VAL A 162 5.91 33.98 21.20
CA VAL A 162 6.80 34.85 20.42
C VAL A 162 6.74 36.32 20.87
N VAL A 163 5.56 36.83 21.23
CA VAL A 163 5.37 38.17 21.83
C VAL A 163 6.03 38.24 23.20
N ALA A 164 5.84 37.22 24.05
CA ALA A 164 6.51 37.17 25.35
C ALA A 164 8.03 37.15 25.20
N ALA A 165 8.58 36.44 24.21
CA ALA A 165 10.01 36.48 23.90
C ALA A 165 10.49 37.88 23.49
N HIS A 166 9.73 38.57 22.63
CA HIS A 166 10.02 39.93 22.19
C HIS A 166 9.99 40.94 23.35
N ASP A 167 8.94 40.91 24.16
CA ASP A 167 8.78 41.81 25.30
C ASP A 167 9.77 41.49 26.44
N LEU A 168 10.11 40.21 26.65
CA LEU A 168 11.15 39.77 27.57
C LEU A 168 12.52 40.30 27.18
N GLN A 169 12.93 40.07 25.94
CA GLN A 169 14.20 40.58 25.42
C GLN A 169 14.24 42.11 25.49
N GLY A 170 13.18 42.78 25.05
CA GLY A 170 13.07 44.24 25.10
C GLY A 170 13.15 44.79 26.54
N ALA A 171 12.56 44.09 27.52
CA ALA A 171 12.64 44.49 28.93
C ALA A 171 14.04 44.31 29.52
N LEU A 172 14.71 43.18 29.26
CA LEU A 172 16.07 42.92 29.75
C LEU A 172 17.08 43.91 29.15
N ILE A 173 17.00 44.21 27.86
CA ILE A 173 17.82 45.24 27.19
C ILE A 173 17.63 46.63 27.84
N ARG A 174 16.41 46.95 28.29
CA ARG A 174 16.06 48.23 28.92
C ARG A 174 16.26 48.26 30.44
N SER A 175 16.65 47.16 31.07
CA SER A 175 16.74 47.04 32.54
C SER A 175 18.11 46.50 33.00
N PRO A 176 19.20 47.28 32.82
CA PRO A 176 20.53 46.86 33.25
C PRO A 176 20.66 46.81 34.77
N VAL A 177 21.39 45.82 35.28
CA VAL A 177 21.60 45.60 36.71
C VAL A 177 22.71 46.53 37.22
N ALA A 178 22.34 47.51 38.05
CA ALA A 178 23.29 48.37 38.72
C ALA A 178 23.90 47.65 39.94
N LEU A 179 25.21 47.37 39.90
CA LEU A 179 25.96 46.83 41.04
C LEU A 179 26.89 47.91 41.63
N ALA A 180 26.98 47.95 42.96
CA ALA A 180 27.79 48.95 43.65
C ALA A 180 29.29 48.85 43.25
N GLY A 181 29.82 49.91 42.64
CA GLY A 181 31.22 49.99 42.20
C GLY A 181 31.52 49.42 40.81
N ARG A 182 30.50 49.15 39.97
CA ARG A 182 30.68 48.80 38.55
C ARG A 182 29.68 49.53 37.65
N ASP A 183 29.98 49.58 36.36
CA ASP A 183 29.00 50.00 35.34
C ASP A 183 27.79 49.04 35.30
N PRO A 184 26.58 49.54 34.98
CA PRO A 184 25.37 48.70 34.94
C PRO A 184 25.45 47.56 33.92
N ILE A 185 25.31 46.32 34.39
CA ILE A 185 25.41 45.11 33.58
C ILE A 185 24.18 45.00 32.67
N ARG A 186 24.38 44.96 31.36
CA ARG A 186 23.31 44.70 30.39
C ARG A 186 23.15 43.20 30.19
N ILE A 187 21.98 42.68 30.54
CA ILE A 187 21.62 41.28 30.27
C ILE A 187 21.24 41.18 28.78
N ALA A 188 21.94 40.30 28.05
CA ALA A 188 21.61 39.90 26.69
C ALA A 188 21.23 38.43 26.70
N THR A 189 20.23 38.05 25.89
CA THR A 189 19.69 36.67 25.89
C THR A 189 19.72 36.02 24.51
N ARG A 190 19.66 34.69 24.51
CA ARG A 190 19.29 33.88 23.34
C ARG A 190 17.90 33.32 23.57
N ILE A 191 17.02 33.41 22.57
CA ILE A 191 15.68 32.82 22.66
C ILE A 191 15.40 31.92 21.47
N GLY A 192 15.07 30.66 21.76
CA GLY A 192 14.64 29.65 20.78
C GLY A 192 13.22 29.17 21.08
N ILE A 193 12.38 29.13 20.04
CA ILE A 193 10.99 28.73 20.13
C ILE A 193 10.70 27.63 19.10
N ALA A 194 9.95 26.61 19.52
CA ALA A 194 9.39 25.63 18.59
C ALA A 194 7.98 25.21 19.05
N THR A 195 7.10 24.94 18.08
CA THR A 195 5.70 24.58 18.34
C THR A 195 5.39 23.19 17.80
N GLY A 196 4.92 22.29 18.67
CA GLY A 196 4.60 20.92 18.28
C GLY A 196 4.00 20.13 19.43
N GLN A 197 3.87 18.82 19.24
CA GLN A 197 3.44 17.91 20.31
C GLN A 197 4.56 17.73 21.34
N ALA A 198 4.17 17.81 22.62
CA ALA A 198 4.96 17.35 23.75
C ALA A 198 4.05 16.62 24.75
N ALA A 199 4.61 15.65 25.45
CA ALA A 199 4.01 15.07 26.64
C ALA A 199 4.30 15.99 27.84
N VAL A 200 3.26 16.36 28.58
CA VAL A 200 3.35 17.15 29.81
C VAL A 200 2.61 16.44 30.93
N GLY A 201 3.18 16.41 32.13
CA GLY A 201 2.51 15.96 33.35
C GLY A 201 3.19 16.46 34.62
N VAL A 202 2.54 16.29 35.78
CA VAL A 202 3.03 16.76 37.07
C VAL A 202 3.76 15.61 37.79
N LYS A 203 4.97 15.86 38.30
CA LYS A 203 5.70 14.87 39.11
C LYS A 203 5.57 15.19 40.59
N HIS A 204 4.47 14.74 41.20
CA HIS A 204 4.27 14.79 42.66
C HIS A 204 5.35 13.97 43.37
N ASN A 205 6.36 14.64 43.92
CA ASN A 205 7.42 14.04 44.72
C ASN A 205 7.53 14.87 46.01
N ASP A 206 7.41 14.23 47.18
CA ASP A 206 7.55 14.92 48.45
C ASP A 206 8.95 15.55 48.57
N THR A 207 9.01 16.71 49.21
CA THR A 207 10.19 17.58 49.38
C THR A 207 10.82 18.13 48.09
N SER A 208 10.54 19.43 47.85
CA SER A 208 11.23 20.35 46.91
C SER A 208 10.69 20.47 45.47
N GLY A 209 9.46 20.98 45.30
CA GLY A 209 9.04 21.75 44.12
C GLY A 209 8.19 21.02 43.06
N ASP A 210 7.19 21.73 42.53
CA ASP A 210 6.33 21.27 41.42
C ASP A 210 7.11 21.25 40.09
N HIS A 211 7.86 20.18 39.85
CA HIS A 211 8.57 19.99 38.60
C HIS A 211 7.65 19.42 37.51
N THR A 212 7.38 20.24 36.48
CA THR A 212 6.63 19.83 35.29
C THR A 212 7.47 18.87 34.45
N HIS A 213 7.02 17.63 34.32
CA HIS A 213 7.66 16.62 33.48
C HIS A 213 7.31 16.87 32.01
N LEU A 214 8.29 17.38 31.25
CA LEU A 214 8.13 17.89 29.89
C LEU A 214 9.04 17.12 28.91
N VAL A 215 8.47 16.39 27.96
CA VAL A 215 9.24 15.61 26.96
C VAL A 215 8.59 15.70 25.58
N GLY A 216 9.37 16.04 24.55
CA GLY A 216 8.89 15.94 23.16
C GLY A 216 9.81 16.56 22.11
N PRO A 217 9.56 16.30 20.81
CA PRO A 217 10.37 16.86 19.72
C PRO A 217 10.42 18.39 19.71
N ALA A 218 9.33 19.06 20.09
CA ALA A 218 9.28 20.53 20.20
C ALA A 218 10.24 21.07 21.28
N VAL A 219 10.31 20.41 22.44
CA VAL A 219 11.19 20.75 23.56
C VAL A 219 12.66 20.71 23.11
N ASN A 220 13.04 19.58 22.51
CA ASN A 220 14.40 19.36 21.99
C ASN A 220 14.76 20.33 20.85
N ARG A 221 13.77 20.78 20.06
CA ARG A 221 13.97 21.72 18.96
C ARG A 221 14.14 23.16 19.46
N ALA A 222 13.31 23.62 20.39
CA ALA A 222 13.41 24.95 20.99
C ALA A 222 14.78 25.17 21.66
N ALA A 223 15.27 24.19 22.43
CA ALA A 223 16.61 24.23 23.01
C ALA A 223 17.73 24.34 21.95
N ARG A 224 17.65 23.57 20.85
CA ARG A 224 18.63 23.62 19.76
C ARG A 224 18.61 24.96 19.01
N LEU A 225 17.44 25.59 18.87
CA LEU A 225 17.31 26.92 18.27
C LEU A 225 17.84 28.03 19.17
N GLN A 226 17.64 27.93 20.49
CA GLN A 226 18.26 28.84 21.46
C GLN A 226 19.79 28.76 21.34
N ALA A 227 20.36 27.57 21.26
CA ALA A 227 21.82 27.38 21.20
C ALA A 227 22.49 28.00 19.95
N VAL A 228 21.77 28.13 18.83
CA VAL A 228 22.27 28.80 17.60
C VAL A 228 21.83 30.26 17.47
N ALA A 229 20.98 30.77 18.36
CA ALA A 229 20.55 32.15 18.31
C ALA A 229 21.71 33.14 18.55
N ARG A 230 21.71 34.22 17.77
CA ARG A 230 22.62 35.36 17.94
C ARG A 230 22.30 36.07 19.28
N PRO A 231 23.23 36.82 19.90
CA PRO A 231 22.90 37.61 21.10
C PRO A 231 21.79 38.61 20.83
N ASN A 232 20.75 38.60 21.68
CA ASN A 232 19.47 39.28 21.44
C ASN A 232 18.77 38.86 20.13
N GLY A 233 18.95 37.60 19.72
CA GLY A 233 18.19 36.96 18.67
C GLY A 233 17.01 36.17 19.25
N ILE A 234 15.85 36.32 18.61
CA ILE A 234 14.72 35.39 18.74
C ILE A 234 14.70 34.55 17.48
N VAL A 235 14.60 33.23 17.66
CA VAL A 235 14.63 32.23 16.59
C VAL A 235 13.46 31.29 16.76
N VAL A 236 12.72 31.06 15.67
CA VAL A 236 11.60 30.10 15.65
C VAL A 236 11.82 28.98 14.63
N ASP A 237 11.21 27.81 14.86
CA ASP A 237 11.14 26.75 13.85
C ASP A 237 10.06 27.04 12.79
N ARG A 238 10.13 26.33 11.66
CA ARG A 238 9.14 26.46 10.58
C ARG A 238 7.70 26.28 11.09
N LYS A 239 7.45 25.43 12.08
CA LYS A 239 6.10 25.11 12.57
C LYS A 239 5.53 26.15 13.54
N THR A 240 6.36 26.82 14.32
CA THR A 240 5.99 28.08 14.99
C THR A 240 5.71 29.15 13.95
N ARG A 241 6.57 29.31 12.93
CA ARG A 241 6.39 30.28 11.84
C ARG A 241 5.07 30.06 11.09
N GLU A 242 4.76 28.84 10.64
CA GLU A 242 3.47 28.47 10.01
C GLU A 242 2.25 28.83 10.87
N LEU A 243 2.33 28.63 12.19
CA LEU A 243 1.25 28.99 13.14
C LEU A 243 1.17 30.47 13.48
N THR A 244 2.15 31.26 13.01
CA THR A 244 2.28 32.68 13.37
C THR A 244 2.60 33.58 12.18
N GLU A 245 2.68 33.11 10.94
CA GLU A 245 3.02 33.94 9.77
C GLU A 245 1.91 34.92 9.38
N THR A 246 0.66 34.54 9.68
CA THR A 246 -0.49 35.47 9.70
C THR A 246 -0.32 36.56 10.74
N SER A 247 0.40 36.23 11.82
CA SER A 247 0.46 36.89 13.12
C SER A 247 1.68 37.76 13.31
N LEU A 248 2.76 37.44 12.59
CA LEU A 248 4.14 37.84 12.77
C LEU A 248 4.85 37.72 11.41
N SER A 249 5.44 38.81 10.94
CA SER A 249 6.41 38.83 9.85
C SER A 249 7.72 38.19 10.32
N TYR A 250 8.42 37.53 9.41
CA TYR A 250 9.66 36.81 9.65
C TYR A 250 10.74 37.16 8.61
N SER A 251 12.00 36.89 8.92
CA SER A 251 13.08 36.89 7.93
C SER A 251 12.90 35.79 6.88
N GLU A 252 13.68 35.88 5.80
CA GLU A 252 14.01 34.71 4.98
C GLU A 252 14.64 33.60 5.84
N PRO A 253 14.49 32.31 5.47
CA PRO A 253 15.03 31.19 6.24
C PRO A 253 16.56 31.14 6.20
N GLU A 254 17.18 30.92 7.37
CA GLU A 254 18.60 30.59 7.49
C GLU A 254 18.72 29.07 7.73
N SER A 255 19.24 28.31 6.76
CA SER A 255 19.38 26.84 6.87
C SER A 255 20.63 26.47 7.67
N VAL A 256 20.47 25.88 8.85
CA VAL A 256 21.57 25.58 9.79
C VAL A 256 21.62 24.10 10.19
N SER A 257 22.81 23.51 10.14
CA SER A 257 23.05 22.13 10.60
C SER A 257 23.08 22.04 12.13
N LEU A 258 21.98 21.55 12.72
CA LEU A 258 21.86 21.38 14.18
C LEU A 258 22.48 20.05 14.64
N LYS A 259 23.24 20.07 15.75
CA LYS A 259 23.91 18.88 16.33
C LYS A 259 22.90 17.75 16.57
N GLY A 260 23.14 16.58 15.98
CA GLY A 260 22.29 15.41 16.12
C GLY A 260 20.98 15.45 15.31
N LEU A 261 21.02 16.04 14.11
CA LEU A 261 20.10 15.79 13.00
C LEU A 261 20.94 15.42 11.76
N ALA A 262 20.37 14.66 10.83
CA ALA A 262 21.03 14.24 9.60
C ALA A 262 20.98 15.32 8.49
N GLU A 263 20.03 16.24 8.58
CA GLU A 263 19.73 17.27 7.58
C GLU A 263 19.77 18.68 8.21
N PRO A 264 20.11 19.73 7.44
CA PRO A 264 19.97 21.13 7.89
C PRO A 264 18.52 21.48 8.24
N VAL A 265 18.35 22.45 9.14
CA VAL A 265 17.04 22.95 9.56
C VAL A 265 16.96 24.45 9.31
N ASP A 266 15.89 24.87 8.63
CA ASP A 266 15.58 26.29 8.47
C ASP A 266 15.13 26.90 9.79
N LEU A 267 15.73 28.03 10.14
CA LEU A 267 15.34 28.88 11.26
C LEU A 267 14.92 30.27 10.76
N TYR A 268 13.99 30.89 11.49
CA TYR A 268 13.39 32.17 11.11
C TYR A 268 13.52 33.19 12.24
N HIS A 269 13.90 34.44 11.91
CA HIS A 269 13.93 35.56 12.85
C HIS A 269 12.63 36.37 12.82
N VAL A 270 12.17 36.80 13.99
CA VAL A 270 10.94 37.57 14.24
C VAL A 270 11.07 39.02 13.77
N VAL A 271 10.02 39.61 13.14
CA VAL A 271 10.06 40.98 12.59
C VAL A 271 8.90 41.91 13.06
N SER A 272 7.60 41.56 12.92
CA SER A 272 6.47 42.49 13.27
C SER A 272 5.06 41.85 13.26
N LEU A 273 4.09 42.27 14.12
CA LEU A 273 2.80 41.55 14.37
C LEU A 273 1.52 42.06 13.62
N ASN A 274 0.47 41.23 13.44
CA ASN A 274 -0.90 41.54 12.89
C ASN A 274 -1.99 40.43 13.09
N ARG A 275 -3.30 40.68 13.39
CA ARG A 275 -4.33 39.61 13.69
C ARG A 275 -5.87 39.90 13.40
N VAL A 276 -6.91 39.00 13.30
CA VAL A 276 -7.16 37.51 13.00
C VAL A 276 -8.53 36.96 13.66
N ALA A 277 -9.79 36.63 13.11
CA ALA A 277 -10.60 35.38 12.56
C ALA A 277 -12.00 34.74 13.08
N ALA A 278 -13.14 34.94 12.35
CA ALA A 278 -14.25 34.07 11.82
C ALA A 278 -15.38 33.35 12.68
N THR A 279 -16.51 32.74 12.14
CA THR A 279 -17.56 31.90 12.90
C THR A 279 -19.12 31.63 12.49
N ALA A 280 -19.84 30.42 12.43
CA ALA A 280 -21.09 30.00 11.58
C ALA A 280 -22.57 29.62 12.05
N ALA A 281 -23.15 28.46 11.60
CA ALA A 281 -24.52 28.26 11.02
C ALA A 281 -24.98 26.76 10.84
N LYS A 282 -25.83 26.23 9.92
CA LYS A 282 -26.99 26.66 9.05
C LYS A 282 -26.86 26.81 7.49
N PRO A 283 -27.92 26.53 6.66
CA PRO A 283 -27.84 26.01 5.27
C PRO A 283 -27.15 26.92 4.25
N ILE A 284 -26.53 26.32 3.25
CA ILE A 284 -25.35 26.90 2.58
C ILE A 284 -25.74 27.75 1.36
N HIS A 285 -25.79 29.07 1.55
CA HIS A 285 -25.38 29.97 0.47
C HIS A 285 -23.84 30.00 0.47
N LEU A 286 -23.22 29.71 -0.66
CA LEU A 286 -21.81 30.02 -0.85
C LEU A 286 -21.62 31.54 -0.88
N VAL A 287 -20.44 31.99 -0.46
CA VAL A 287 -20.04 33.40 -0.49
C VAL A 287 -18.60 33.46 -0.99
N GLY A 288 -18.35 34.20 -2.07
CA GLY A 288 -17.01 34.34 -2.66
C GLY A 288 -16.42 33.04 -3.20
N ARG A 289 -17.23 32.25 -3.91
CA ARG A 289 -16.83 30.97 -4.55
C ARG A 289 -17.25 30.90 -6.02
N ASP A 290 -17.43 32.06 -6.64
CA ASP A 290 -18.06 32.21 -7.95
C ASP A 290 -17.18 31.65 -9.07
N ALA A 291 -15.86 31.77 -8.94
CA ALA A 291 -14.89 31.18 -9.88
C ALA A 291 -14.86 29.64 -9.77
N GLU A 292 -14.82 29.10 -8.55
CA GLU A 292 -14.80 27.65 -8.32
C GLU A 292 -16.13 26.99 -8.69
N SER A 293 -17.25 27.70 -8.51
CA SER A 293 -18.57 27.28 -8.97
C SER A 293 -18.68 27.28 -10.50
N ALA A 294 -18.08 28.28 -11.17
CA ALA A 294 -18.03 28.33 -12.64
C ALA A 294 -17.24 27.15 -13.23
N VAL A 295 -16.13 26.73 -12.60
CA VAL A 295 -15.37 25.53 -13.03
C VAL A 295 -16.23 24.26 -12.98
N LEU A 296 -17.01 24.08 -11.90
CA LEU A 296 -17.96 22.96 -11.78
C LEU A 296 -19.09 23.02 -12.82
N GLY A 297 -19.67 24.20 -13.05
CA GLY A 297 -20.67 24.42 -14.11
C GLY A 297 -20.12 24.11 -15.51
N ASP A 298 -18.90 24.54 -15.82
CA ASP A 298 -18.24 24.30 -17.12
C ASP A 298 -17.86 22.83 -17.34
N LEU A 299 -17.47 22.13 -16.28
CA LEU A 299 -17.29 20.68 -16.29
C LEU A 299 -18.61 19.95 -16.54
N TRP A 300 -19.67 20.34 -15.85
CA TRP A 300 -20.99 19.71 -15.98
C TRP A 300 -21.63 19.94 -17.35
N ARG A 301 -21.54 21.17 -17.89
CA ARG A 301 -22.02 21.50 -19.23
C ARG A 301 -21.30 20.69 -20.33
N ARG A 302 -19.99 20.46 -20.19
CA ARG A 302 -19.21 19.58 -21.08
C ARG A 302 -19.57 18.09 -20.90
N GLY A 303 -19.69 17.63 -19.65
CA GLY A 303 -20.13 16.27 -19.32
C GLY A 303 -21.46 15.93 -20.00
N ARG A 304 -22.47 16.80 -19.86
CA ARG A 304 -23.79 16.69 -20.53
C ARG A 304 -23.76 16.73 -22.07
N GLN A 305 -22.61 17.04 -22.68
CA GLN A 305 -22.39 17.06 -24.13
C GLN A 305 -21.54 15.87 -24.60
N GLY A 306 -21.46 14.79 -23.81
CA GLY A 306 -20.68 13.59 -24.12
C GLY A 306 -19.16 13.79 -24.04
N HIS A 307 -18.71 14.80 -23.30
CA HIS A 307 -17.30 15.04 -22.98
C HIS A 307 -17.11 14.79 -21.46
N PRO A 308 -17.07 13.51 -21.03
CA PRO A 308 -17.04 13.17 -19.62
C PRO A 308 -15.77 13.69 -18.95
N ALA A 309 -15.86 14.00 -17.65
CA ALA A 309 -14.75 14.61 -16.93
C ALA A 309 -14.62 14.08 -15.49
N THR A 310 -13.40 14.17 -14.97
CA THR A 310 -13.05 13.86 -13.58
C THR A 310 -12.42 15.09 -12.93
N LEU A 311 -12.84 15.39 -11.70
CA LEU A 311 -12.40 16.56 -10.93
C LEU A 311 -11.95 16.12 -9.54
N THR A 312 -10.75 16.52 -9.12
CA THR A 312 -10.29 16.43 -7.73
C THR A 312 -10.40 17.80 -7.06
N ILE A 313 -11.15 17.91 -5.96
CA ILE A 313 -11.24 19.11 -5.13
C ILE A 313 -10.46 18.87 -3.84
N HIS A 314 -9.44 19.70 -3.59
CA HIS A 314 -8.52 19.56 -2.45
C HIS A 314 -8.37 20.88 -1.67
N GLY A 315 -7.54 20.86 -0.62
CA GLY A 315 -7.35 21.97 0.33
C GLY A 315 -7.78 21.61 1.75
N ASP A 316 -7.76 22.57 2.66
CA ASP A 316 -7.80 22.30 4.10
C ASP A 316 -9.06 21.62 4.64
N THR A 317 -8.93 21.09 5.86
CA THR A 317 -10.07 20.63 6.66
C THR A 317 -11.03 21.79 6.90
N GLY A 318 -12.26 21.63 6.42
CA GLY A 318 -13.31 22.63 6.60
C GLY A 318 -13.28 23.82 5.63
N ILE A 319 -12.39 23.82 4.63
CA ILE A 319 -12.21 24.93 3.67
C ILE A 319 -13.42 25.21 2.75
N GLY A 320 -14.47 24.38 2.83
CA GLY A 320 -15.73 24.53 2.09
C GLY A 320 -15.94 23.54 0.93
N LYS A 321 -15.14 22.47 0.79
CA LYS A 321 -15.22 21.55 -0.36
C LYS A 321 -16.59 20.87 -0.53
N SER A 322 -17.09 20.19 0.50
CA SER A 322 -18.43 19.58 0.47
C SER A 322 -19.54 20.62 0.32
N ALA A 323 -19.34 21.82 0.89
CA ALA A 323 -20.26 22.94 0.75
C ALA A 323 -20.35 23.46 -0.71
N LEU A 324 -19.21 23.55 -1.41
CA LEU A 324 -19.14 23.90 -2.82
C LEU A 324 -19.90 22.88 -3.68
N VAL A 325 -19.61 21.58 -3.49
CA VAL A 325 -20.28 20.52 -4.24
C VAL A 325 -21.78 20.49 -3.93
N GLN A 326 -22.19 20.59 -2.67
CA GLN A 326 -23.61 20.64 -2.29
C GLN A 326 -24.36 21.82 -2.93
N SER A 327 -23.73 23.00 -3.06
CA SER A 327 -24.32 24.14 -3.77
C SER A 327 -24.44 23.86 -5.27
N PHE A 328 -23.39 23.34 -5.91
CA PHE A 328 -23.42 22.93 -7.32
C PHE A 328 -24.53 21.90 -7.61
N MET A 329 -24.67 20.90 -6.73
CA MET A 329 -25.76 19.90 -6.82
C MET A 329 -27.16 20.53 -6.68
N ALA A 330 -27.27 21.71 -6.06
CA ALA A 330 -28.54 22.41 -5.84
C ALA A 330 -28.85 23.50 -6.88
N THR A 331 -27.85 23.98 -7.64
CA THR A 331 -28.03 25.08 -8.62
C THR A 331 -27.86 24.64 -10.08
N GLU A 332 -26.90 23.76 -10.39
CA GLU A 332 -26.54 23.40 -11.76
C GLU A 332 -27.05 22.02 -12.20
N VAL A 333 -27.28 21.12 -11.23
CA VAL A 333 -27.70 19.73 -11.49
C VAL A 333 -29.22 19.63 -11.53
N ASP A 334 -29.75 19.38 -12.73
CA ASP A 334 -31.17 19.21 -12.99
C ASP A 334 -31.76 18.01 -12.21
N PRO A 335 -32.97 18.10 -11.62
CA PRO A 335 -33.58 17.00 -10.86
C PRO A 335 -33.78 15.67 -11.63
N SER A 336 -33.74 15.70 -12.96
CA SER A 336 -33.78 14.49 -13.80
C SER A 336 -32.41 13.79 -13.92
N ALA A 337 -31.31 14.49 -13.63
CA ALA A 337 -29.97 13.90 -13.59
C ALA A 337 -29.87 12.79 -12.55
N ARG A 338 -28.85 11.95 -12.67
CA ARG A 338 -28.55 10.89 -11.71
C ARG A 338 -27.43 11.35 -10.79
N VAL A 339 -27.57 11.11 -9.48
CA VAL A 339 -26.57 11.47 -8.47
C VAL A 339 -26.16 10.23 -7.69
N ILE A 340 -24.85 9.99 -7.56
CA ILE A 340 -24.28 8.88 -6.79
C ILE A 340 -23.28 9.46 -5.78
N ASN A 341 -23.64 9.45 -4.50
CA ASN A 341 -22.83 10.01 -3.41
C ASN A 341 -22.13 8.89 -2.62
N LEU A 342 -20.89 8.58 -3.01
CA LEU A 342 -20.00 7.66 -2.33
C LEU A 342 -19.28 8.39 -1.18
N VAL A 343 -19.14 7.73 -0.03
CA VAL A 343 -18.41 8.26 1.13
C VAL A 343 -17.41 7.22 1.60
N ALA A 344 -16.13 7.56 1.53
CA ALA A 344 -15.04 6.74 2.04
C ALA A 344 -14.69 7.10 3.49
N THR A 345 -14.15 6.15 4.25
CA THR A 345 -13.79 6.33 5.65
C THR A 345 -12.49 5.58 5.98
N ALA A 346 -11.70 6.10 6.91
CA ALA A 346 -10.42 5.47 7.30
C ALA A 346 -10.58 4.02 7.83
N MET A 347 -11.77 3.66 8.31
CA MET A 347 -12.07 2.30 8.79
C MET A 347 -12.57 1.34 7.68
N ALA A 348 -12.79 1.87 6.48
CA ALA A 348 -13.20 1.14 5.28
C ALA A 348 -12.15 1.18 4.15
N ALA A 349 -11.02 1.88 4.35
CA ALA A 349 -10.00 2.13 3.32
C ALA A 349 -9.26 0.89 2.78
N GLN A 350 -9.55 -0.29 3.31
CA GLN A 350 -9.05 -1.60 2.88
C GLN A 350 -10.19 -2.64 2.81
N SER A 351 -11.44 -2.19 2.78
CA SER A 351 -12.63 -3.02 2.60
C SER A 351 -13.13 -2.81 1.15
N PRO A 352 -13.12 -3.84 0.27
CA PRO A 352 -13.38 -3.65 -1.16
C PRO A 352 -14.80 -3.13 -1.43
N LEU A 353 -14.94 -2.20 -2.37
CA LEU A 353 -16.19 -1.57 -2.81
C LEU A 353 -17.06 -0.97 -1.69
N ARG A 354 -16.50 -0.73 -0.50
CA ARG A 354 -17.29 -0.38 0.70
C ARG A 354 -18.09 0.92 0.57
N PRO A 355 -17.58 2.02 -0.05
CA PRO A 355 -18.37 3.20 -0.37
C PRO A 355 -19.56 2.91 -1.30
N VAL A 356 -19.41 1.96 -2.23
CA VAL A 356 -20.43 1.56 -3.21
C VAL A 356 -21.51 0.71 -2.54
N ALA A 357 -21.13 -0.34 -1.82
CA ALA A 357 -22.06 -1.17 -1.04
C ALA A 357 -22.86 -0.34 -0.03
N ASN A 358 -22.21 0.56 0.71
CA ASN A 358 -22.86 1.49 1.65
C ASN A 358 -23.79 2.51 0.96
N THR A 359 -23.66 2.73 -0.34
CA THR A 359 -24.53 3.62 -1.12
C THR A 359 -25.72 2.86 -1.70
N LEU A 360 -25.48 1.64 -2.21
CA LEU A 360 -26.53 0.74 -2.70
C LEU A 360 -27.50 0.36 -1.58
N ALA A 361 -27.00 -0.02 -0.39
CA ALA A 361 -27.84 -0.35 0.76
C ALA A 361 -28.76 0.81 1.22
N LYS A 362 -28.36 2.07 1.00
CA LYS A 362 -29.21 3.26 1.26
C LYS A 362 -30.29 3.47 0.19
N LEU A 363 -30.06 2.99 -1.02
CA LEU A 363 -31.00 3.10 -2.16
C LEU A 363 -32.00 1.93 -2.18
N THR A 364 -31.61 0.74 -1.71
CA THR A 364 -32.48 -0.44 -1.60
C THR A 364 -33.24 -0.49 -0.28
N GLY A 365 -32.62 -0.06 0.82
CA GLY A 365 -33.01 -0.46 2.18
C GLY A 365 -32.31 -1.77 2.60
N PRO A 366 -32.27 -2.08 3.92
CA PRO A 366 -31.47 -3.19 4.46
C PRO A 366 -32.03 -4.58 4.09
N ASP A 367 -33.35 -4.73 4.02
CA ASP A 367 -34.01 -6.02 3.75
C ASP A 367 -34.18 -6.35 2.25
N ALA A 368 -33.76 -5.43 1.38
CA ALA A 368 -34.02 -5.46 -0.06
C ALA A 368 -32.91 -6.17 -0.88
N ALA A 369 -32.48 -7.32 -0.38
CA ALA A 369 -31.43 -8.14 -0.98
C ALA A 369 -31.83 -8.67 -2.37
N GLN A 370 -30.82 -8.85 -3.24
CA GLN A 370 -30.88 -9.44 -4.58
C GLN A 370 -31.86 -8.78 -5.59
N THR A 371 -33.18 -8.87 -5.40
CA THR A 371 -34.18 -8.46 -6.42
C THR A 371 -34.23 -6.95 -6.67
N THR A 372 -34.18 -6.11 -5.63
CA THR A 372 -34.13 -4.65 -5.81
C THR A 372 -32.80 -4.19 -6.39
N LEU A 373 -31.70 -4.90 -6.10
CA LEU A 373 -30.42 -4.63 -6.72
C LEU A 373 -30.47 -4.94 -8.22
N ALA A 374 -30.99 -6.11 -8.62
CA ALA A 374 -31.19 -6.46 -10.02
C ALA A 374 -32.04 -5.42 -10.78
N ALA A 375 -33.06 -4.85 -10.14
CA ALA A 375 -33.85 -3.75 -10.71
C ALA A 375 -33.05 -2.43 -10.85
N LEU A 376 -32.19 -2.08 -9.89
CA LEU A 376 -31.34 -0.88 -9.94
C LEU A 376 -30.21 -0.97 -10.98
N LEU A 377 -29.77 -2.19 -11.30
CA LEU A 377 -28.61 -2.46 -12.15
C LEU A 377 -28.89 -2.41 -13.66
N ASN A 378 -30.16 -2.23 -14.07
CA ASN A 378 -30.63 -2.02 -15.45
C ASN A 378 -30.12 -3.03 -16.51
N HIS A 379 -31.02 -3.91 -16.96
CA HIS A 379 -30.84 -4.81 -18.12
C HIS A 379 -29.78 -5.92 -17.97
N ALA A 380 -29.12 -6.06 -16.82
CA ALA A 380 -28.32 -7.24 -16.51
C ALA A 380 -29.20 -8.52 -16.49
N PRO A 381 -28.70 -9.68 -16.97
CA PRO A 381 -29.38 -10.96 -16.77
C PRO A 381 -29.54 -11.27 -15.27
N PRO A 382 -30.63 -11.92 -14.82
CA PRO A 382 -30.89 -12.16 -13.40
C PRO A 382 -29.73 -12.81 -12.65
N GLU A 383 -29.10 -13.83 -13.24
CA GLU A 383 -27.94 -14.53 -12.66
C GLU A 383 -26.73 -13.60 -12.45
N VAL A 384 -26.47 -12.67 -13.37
CA VAL A 384 -25.33 -11.73 -13.26
C VAL A 384 -25.62 -10.69 -12.18
N ALA A 385 -26.87 -10.23 -12.07
CA ALA A 385 -27.30 -9.33 -11.02
C ALA A 385 -27.32 -10.00 -9.64
N GLU A 386 -27.67 -11.29 -9.56
CA GLU A 386 -27.63 -12.08 -8.32
C GLU A 386 -26.18 -12.27 -7.85
N ARG A 387 -25.27 -12.67 -8.75
CA ARG A 387 -23.82 -12.78 -8.43
C ARG A 387 -23.22 -11.43 -8.03
N ALA A 388 -23.63 -10.32 -8.65
CA ALA A 388 -23.21 -8.99 -8.26
C ALA A 388 -23.76 -8.58 -6.87
N ALA A 389 -24.99 -8.95 -6.54
CA ALA A 389 -25.55 -8.75 -5.20
C ALA A 389 -24.77 -9.54 -4.14
N GLN A 390 -24.56 -10.84 -4.40
CA GLN A 390 -23.72 -11.70 -3.55
C GLN A 390 -22.31 -11.10 -3.38
N PHE A 391 -21.65 -10.69 -4.46
CA PHE A 391 -20.32 -10.07 -4.39
C PHE A 391 -20.31 -8.79 -3.55
N LEU A 392 -21.33 -7.94 -3.62
CA LEU A 392 -21.41 -6.69 -2.85
C LEU A 392 -21.73 -6.91 -1.36
N GLU A 393 -22.65 -7.83 -1.06
CA GLU A 393 -22.96 -8.25 0.31
C GLU A 393 -21.72 -8.87 0.97
N ILE A 394 -20.95 -9.66 0.21
CA ILE A 394 -19.74 -10.36 0.66
C ILE A 394 -18.50 -9.44 0.67
N ALA A 395 -18.45 -8.40 -0.17
CA ALA A 395 -17.45 -7.32 -0.07
C ALA A 395 -17.70 -6.46 1.19
N ALA A 396 -18.97 -6.29 1.57
CA ALA A 396 -19.36 -5.67 2.83
C ALA A 396 -19.08 -6.57 4.06
N ALA A 397 -19.22 -7.90 3.96
CA ALA A 397 -19.04 -8.87 5.04
C ALA A 397 -18.08 -10.03 4.66
N PRO A 398 -16.81 -10.02 5.15
CA PRO A 398 -15.78 -10.95 4.69
C PRO A 398 -15.94 -12.41 5.18
N ASP A 399 -17.02 -12.74 5.87
CA ASP A 399 -17.27 -14.06 6.47
C ASP A 399 -18.19 -14.97 5.62
N GLY A 400 -18.70 -14.47 4.48
CA GLY A 400 -19.53 -15.26 3.57
C GLY A 400 -18.78 -16.41 2.89
N ASP A 401 -19.26 -17.64 3.02
CA ASP A 401 -18.52 -18.86 2.62
C ASP A 401 -18.55 -19.17 1.11
N ALA A 402 -19.16 -18.32 0.28
CA ALA A 402 -19.11 -18.45 -1.17
C ALA A 402 -17.69 -18.16 -1.71
N SER A 403 -17.10 -19.14 -2.39
CA SER A 403 -15.93 -18.94 -3.23
C SER A 403 -16.36 -18.31 -4.55
N ILE A 404 -15.93 -17.07 -4.82
CA ILE A 404 -16.38 -16.31 -5.99
C ILE A 404 -15.28 -16.35 -7.06
N ALA A 405 -15.61 -16.76 -8.29
CA ALA A 405 -14.63 -16.87 -9.35
C ALA A 405 -14.16 -15.47 -9.81
N ALA A 406 -12.94 -15.38 -10.35
CA ALA A 406 -12.41 -14.13 -10.89
C ALA A 406 -13.30 -13.53 -12.00
N SER A 407 -13.97 -14.40 -12.78
CA SER A 407 -14.98 -14.02 -13.77
C SER A 407 -16.20 -13.33 -13.17
N ASP A 408 -16.61 -13.68 -11.95
CA ASP A 408 -17.77 -13.08 -11.29
C ASP A 408 -17.42 -11.72 -10.65
N ARG A 409 -16.17 -11.54 -10.16
CA ARG A 409 -15.65 -10.18 -9.84
C ARG A 409 -15.65 -9.31 -11.08
N GLU A 410 -15.11 -9.80 -12.21
CA GLU A 410 -15.02 -9.04 -13.44
C GLU A 410 -16.42 -8.65 -13.97
N ALA A 411 -17.35 -9.62 -14.02
CA ALA A 411 -18.75 -9.37 -14.36
C ALA A 411 -19.42 -8.36 -13.42
N THR A 412 -19.11 -8.40 -12.11
CA THR A 412 -19.63 -7.44 -11.12
C THR A 412 -19.07 -6.03 -11.34
N LEU A 413 -17.76 -5.89 -11.62
CA LEU A 413 -17.14 -4.59 -11.89
C LEU A 413 -17.64 -3.98 -13.20
N GLU A 414 -17.88 -4.80 -14.23
CA GLU A 414 -18.46 -4.35 -15.50
C GLU A 414 -19.94 -3.93 -15.35
N LEU A 415 -20.72 -4.71 -14.61
CA LEU A 415 -22.11 -4.38 -14.26
C LEU A 415 -22.20 -3.12 -13.39
N LEU A 416 -21.28 -2.92 -12.43
CA LEU A 416 -21.23 -1.71 -11.62
C LEU A 416 -20.73 -0.50 -12.42
N THR A 417 -19.85 -0.72 -13.40
CA THR A 417 -19.46 0.29 -14.38
C THR A 417 -20.69 0.73 -15.19
N GLY A 418 -21.48 -0.21 -15.71
CA GLY A 418 -22.77 0.08 -16.36
C GLY A 418 -23.76 0.82 -15.44
N TRP A 419 -23.83 0.44 -14.16
CA TRP A 419 -24.64 1.14 -13.15
C TRP A 419 -24.17 2.59 -12.91
N ILE A 420 -22.87 2.87 -12.92
CA ILE A 420 -22.32 4.25 -12.81
C ILE A 420 -22.68 5.06 -14.06
N LEU A 421 -22.50 4.51 -15.26
CA LEU A 421 -22.83 5.21 -16.52
C LEU A 421 -24.34 5.48 -16.62
N GLY A 422 -25.17 4.52 -16.20
CA GLY A 422 -26.62 4.66 -16.17
C GLY A 422 -27.24 4.48 -17.56
N ARG A 423 -27.87 5.53 -18.08
CA ARG A 423 -28.51 5.54 -19.40
C ARG A 423 -28.12 6.81 -20.15
N ALA A 424 -27.91 6.71 -21.45
CA ALA A 424 -27.51 7.85 -22.29
C ALA A 424 -28.51 9.03 -22.29
N ASP A 425 -29.77 8.81 -21.89
CA ASP A 425 -30.81 9.83 -21.76
C ASP A 425 -30.82 10.58 -20.42
N ARG A 426 -30.01 10.15 -19.43
CA ARG A 426 -29.93 10.77 -18.09
C ARG A 426 -28.46 10.99 -17.69
N PRO A 427 -27.96 12.24 -17.66
CA PRO A 427 -26.57 12.50 -17.29
C PRO A 427 -26.32 12.21 -15.80
N THR A 428 -25.14 11.68 -15.48
CA THR A 428 -24.78 11.24 -14.12
C THR A 428 -23.70 12.13 -13.51
N VAL A 429 -23.86 12.46 -12.23
CA VAL A 429 -22.82 12.99 -11.36
C VAL A 429 -22.47 11.96 -10.28
N VAL A 430 -21.18 11.66 -10.13
CA VAL A 430 -20.64 10.85 -9.04
C VAL A 430 -19.82 11.75 -8.11
N VAL A 431 -20.08 11.69 -6.80
CA VAL A 431 -19.29 12.39 -5.78
C VAL A 431 -18.67 11.35 -4.86
N LEU A 432 -17.35 11.43 -4.64
CA LEU A 432 -16.59 10.61 -3.69
C LEU A 432 -16.04 11.50 -2.58
N GLU A 433 -16.66 11.46 -1.40
CA GLU A 433 -16.17 12.19 -0.22
C GLU A 433 -15.06 11.43 0.52
N ASN A 434 -14.07 12.17 1.03
CA ASN A 434 -12.85 11.66 1.69
C ASN A 434 -12.08 10.66 0.80
N ALA A 435 -11.87 11.00 -0.46
CA ALA A 435 -11.31 10.12 -1.49
C ALA A 435 -9.93 9.53 -1.14
N GLN A 436 -9.15 10.19 -0.27
CA GLN A 436 -7.89 9.65 0.27
C GLN A 436 -8.07 8.31 1.04
N TRP A 437 -9.28 8.04 1.54
CA TRP A 437 -9.65 6.79 2.20
C TRP A 437 -10.45 5.80 1.32
N ALA A 438 -10.51 6.01 0.00
CA ALA A 438 -11.11 5.03 -0.90
C ALA A 438 -10.28 3.74 -0.94
N ASP A 439 -10.94 2.59 -0.99
CA ASP A 439 -10.31 1.29 -1.23
C ASP A 439 -9.91 1.13 -2.71
N ASP A 440 -8.94 0.25 -2.97
CA ASP A 440 -8.40 0.05 -4.32
C ASP A 440 -9.44 -0.53 -5.30
N SER A 441 -10.33 -1.41 -4.85
CA SER A 441 -11.44 -1.88 -5.70
C SER A 441 -12.41 -0.75 -6.10
N THR A 442 -12.68 0.23 -5.22
CA THR A 442 -13.49 1.42 -5.56
C THR A 442 -12.77 2.33 -6.54
N ARG A 443 -11.45 2.52 -6.39
CA ARG A 443 -10.63 3.26 -7.37
C ARG A 443 -10.68 2.58 -8.74
N GLU A 444 -10.44 1.27 -8.78
CA GLU A 444 -10.50 0.45 -10.01
C GLU A 444 -11.84 0.60 -10.73
N LEU A 445 -12.96 0.52 -9.99
CA LEU A 445 -14.30 0.69 -10.53
C LEU A 445 -14.54 2.10 -11.11
N LEU A 446 -14.05 3.15 -10.44
CA LEU A 446 -14.22 4.53 -10.92
C LEU A 446 -13.37 4.81 -12.16
N ASP A 447 -12.13 4.32 -12.22
CA ASP A 447 -11.27 4.42 -13.40
C ASP A 447 -11.82 3.62 -14.58
N ARG A 448 -12.35 2.40 -14.36
CA ARG A 448 -13.08 1.62 -15.39
C ARG A 448 -14.24 2.40 -15.97
N ALA A 449 -15.08 2.99 -15.11
CA ALA A 449 -16.23 3.80 -15.54
C ALA A 449 -15.82 5.10 -16.23
N ALA A 450 -14.75 5.78 -15.80
CA ALA A 450 -14.21 6.95 -16.49
C ALA A 450 -13.67 6.61 -17.90
N ALA A 451 -12.91 5.52 -18.02
CA ALA A 451 -12.39 5.05 -19.30
C ALA A 451 -13.51 4.63 -20.27
N ARG A 452 -14.50 3.86 -19.78
CA ARG A 452 -15.66 3.45 -20.60
C ARG A 452 -16.52 4.65 -21.00
N ALA A 453 -16.76 5.61 -20.10
CA ALA A 453 -17.44 6.86 -20.43
C ALA A 453 -16.73 7.62 -21.56
N GLN A 454 -15.40 7.70 -21.51
CA GLN A 454 -14.59 8.40 -22.51
C GLN A 454 -14.64 7.73 -23.89
N ALA A 455 -14.73 6.40 -23.94
CA ALA A 455 -14.91 5.64 -25.18
C ALA A 455 -16.33 5.80 -25.77
N GLU A 456 -17.37 5.67 -24.93
CA GLU A 456 -18.78 5.74 -25.34
C GLU A 456 -19.32 7.18 -25.51
N LYS A 457 -18.55 8.21 -25.10
CA LYS A 457 -19.00 9.61 -24.97
C LYS A 457 -20.20 9.75 -24.05
N ALA A 458 -20.20 9.00 -22.94
CA ALA A 458 -21.27 9.01 -21.95
C ALA A 458 -21.35 10.37 -21.22
N SER A 459 -22.55 10.77 -20.79
CA SER A 459 -22.75 12.04 -20.09
C SER A 459 -22.47 11.92 -18.59
N LEU A 460 -21.20 12.07 -18.21
CA LEU A 460 -20.70 11.79 -16.85
C LEU A 460 -19.82 12.92 -16.31
N LEU A 461 -20.00 13.27 -15.04
CA LEU A 461 -19.06 14.05 -14.24
C LEU A 461 -18.72 13.28 -12.95
N MET A 462 -17.44 13.02 -12.70
CA MET A 462 -16.98 12.49 -11.41
C MET A 462 -16.25 13.58 -10.61
N ILE A 463 -16.52 13.64 -9.31
CA ILE A 463 -15.93 14.62 -8.37
C ILE A 463 -15.38 13.85 -7.16
N ALA A 464 -14.09 13.96 -6.91
CA ALA A 464 -13.44 13.47 -5.69
C ALA A 464 -13.14 14.63 -4.75
N ILE A 465 -13.45 14.47 -3.46
CA ILE A 465 -13.11 15.44 -2.40
C ILE A 465 -12.04 14.83 -1.50
N THR A 466 -10.86 15.45 -1.48
CA THR A 466 -9.70 15.03 -0.67
C THR A 466 -9.23 16.15 0.26
N ARG A 467 -8.34 15.85 1.21
CA ARG A 467 -7.59 16.85 1.98
C ARG A 467 -6.25 17.13 1.31
N ASP A 468 -5.55 16.06 0.99
CA ASP A 468 -4.19 16.05 0.45
C ASP A 468 -4.19 16.29 -1.07
N ASP A 469 -3.29 17.15 -1.53
CA ASP A 469 -3.03 17.50 -2.93
C ASP A 469 -2.33 16.39 -3.71
N ASP A 470 -1.33 15.75 -3.11
CA ASP A 470 -0.53 14.69 -3.73
C ASP A 470 -1.27 13.34 -3.93
N THR A 471 -2.54 13.20 -3.50
CA THR A 471 -3.23 11.91 -3.64
C THR A 471 -3.73 11.66 -5.06
N ALA A 472 -3.10 10.71 -5.76
CA ALA A 472 -3.59 10.16 -7.02
C ALA A 472 -4.89 9.35 -6.82
N ILE A 473 -6.04 10.03 -6.87
CA ILE A 473 -7.37 9.41 -6.76
C ILE A 473 -7.74 8.63 -8.03
N TRP A 474 -7.35 9.17 -9.19
CA TRP A 474 -7.60 8.58 -10.51
C TRP A 474 -6.29 7.97 -11.02
N THR A 475 -6.34 6.73 -11.50
CA THR A 475 -5.17 5.98 -12.00
C THR A 475 -5.15 5.86 -13.52
N GLY A 476 -6.25 6.23 -14.19
CA GLY A 476 -6.37 6.22 -15.65
C GLY A 476 -5.49 7.23 -16.39
N GLN A 477 -5.39 7.06 -17.71
CA GLN A 477 -4.75 8.01 -18.64
C GLN A 477 -5.79 9.05 -19.12
N GLY A 478 -6.42 9.78 -18.20
CA GLY A 478 -7.55 10.66 -18.47
C GLY A 478 -7.23 12.17 -18.43
N ALA A 479 -8.19 12.98 -18.90
CA ALA A 479 -8.16 14.43 -18.74
C ALA A 479 -8.66 14.84 -17.34
N HIS A 480 -7.84 14.56 -16.33
CA HIS A 480 -8.12 14.89 -14.92
C HIS A 480 -7.92 16.40 -14.67
N GLN A 481 -8.89 17.07 -14.04
CA GLN A 481 -8.71 18.43 -13.52
C GLN A 481 -8.61 18.42 -12.00
N THR A 482 -7.81 19.34 -11.45
CA THR A 482 -7.63 19.53 -10.01
C THR A 482 -7.99 20.97 -9.65
N LEU A 483 -8.78 21.14 -8.58
CA LEU A 483 -9.26 22.42 -8.07
C LEU A 483 -8.83 22.56 -6.61
N SER A 484 -7.82 23.40 -6.38
CA SER A 484 -7.45 23.85 -5.03
C SER A 484 -8.52 24.81 -4.52
N LEU A 485 -9.00 24.61 -3.30
CA LEU A 485 -9.95 25.51 -2.66
C LEU A 485 -9.22 26.38 -1.63
N PRO A 486 -8.86 27.64 -1.94
CA PRO A 486 -8.14 28.52 -1.02
C PRO A 486 -9.05 29.02 0.12
N PRO A 487 -8.54 29.64 1.18
CA PRO A 487 -9.34 30.37 2.15
C PRO A 487 -10.18 31.50 1.51
N LEU A 488 -11.27 31.92 2.15
CA LEU A 488 -12.08 33.03 1.65
C LEU A 488 -11.37 34.38 1.84
N ALA A 489 -11.46 35.23 0.82
CA ALA A 489 -11.03 36.62 0.91
C ALA A 489 -11.85 37.40 1.97
N GLU A 490 -11.30 38.52 2.44
CA GLU A 490 -11.81 39.31 3.57
C GLU A 490 -13.29 39.74 3.44
N ALA A 491 -13.71 40.21 2.27
CA ALA A 491 -15.10 40.63 2.05
C ALA A 491 -16.09 39.44 2.07
N PRO A 492 -15.85 38.32 1.36
CA PRO A 492 -16.57 37.08 1.59
C PRO A 492 -16.58 36.58 3.04
N ALA A 493 -15.44 36.65 3.75
CA ALA A 493 -15.35 36.22 5.15
C ALA A 493 -16.21 37.08 6.09
N ASN A 494 -16.26 38.40 5.88
CA ASN A 494 -17.17 39.33 6.57
C ASN A 494 -18.64 38.95 6.36
N LEU A 495 -19.05 38.85 5.10
CA LEU A 495 -20.44 38.53 4.72
C LEU A 495 -20.89 37.18 5.28
N LEU A 496 -19.97 36.21 5.31
CA LEU A 496 -20.24 34.90 5.89
C LEU A 496 -20.39 35.06 7.42
N LEU A 497 -19.43 35.67 8.13
CA LEU A 497 -19.51 35.98 9.57
C LEU A 497 -20.80 36.71 10.01
N ASP A 498 -21.26 37.71 9.25
CA ASP A 498 -22.48 38.47 9.60
C ASP A 498 -23.75 37.62 9.64
N ARG A 499 -23.82 36.59 8.78
CA ARG A 499 -24.95 35.66 8.72
C ARG A 499 -25.10 34.81 9.99
N PHE A 500 -24.06 34.79 10.80
CA PHE A 500 -23.79 33.76 11.81
C PHE A 500 -23.86 34.30 13.22
N LEU A 501 -23.29 35.48 13.42
CA LEU A 501 -23.73 36.48 14.39
C LEU A 501 -25.24 36.77 14.17
N GLY A 502 -25.67 36.78 12.91
CA GLY A 502 -27.06 36.85 12.46
C GLY A 502 -27.78 38.07 13.02
N GLY A 503 -27.21 39.26 12.74
CA GLY A 503 -27.70 40.56 13.20
C GLY A 503 -27.23 40.99 14.60
N ALA A 504 -26.49 40.13 15.32
CA ALA A 504 -25.88 40.52 16.59
C ALA A 504 -24.80 41.60 16.39
N PRO A 505 -24.87 42.76 17.08
CA PRO A 505 -23.80 43.75 17.06
C PRO A 505 -22.60 43.23 17.85
N VAL A 506 -21.41 43.36 17.26
CA VAL A 506 -20.12 42.95 17.84
C VAL A 506 -19.14 44.12 17.67
N PRO A 507 -18.30 44.46 18.68
CA PRO A 507 -17.31 45.53 18.57
C PRO A 507 -16.39 45.36 17.35
N LYS A 508 -15.94 46.47 16.76
CA LYS A 508 -15.09 46.45 15.56
C LYS A 508 -13.76 45.73 15.81
N SER A 509 -13.13 45.96 16.96
CA SER A 509 -11.94 45.23 17.43
C SER A 509 -12.17 43.73 17.49
N VAL A 510 -13.26 43.29 18.14
CA VAL A 510 -13.65 41.88 18.24
C VAL A 510 -13.98 41.32 16.85
N ARG A 511 -14.58 42.09 15.94
CA ARG A 511 -14.77 41.68 14.53
C ARG A 511 -13.46 41.54 13.76
N GLU A 512 -12.46 42.39 13.98
CA GLU A 512 -11.16 42.30 13.30
C GLU A 512 -10.31 41.14 13.87
N ASN A 513 -10.38 40.94 15.18
CA ASN A 513 -10.05 39.68 15.88
C ASN A 513 -11.01 38.52 15.48
N ILE A 514 -11.91 38.74 14.53
CA ILE A 514 -12.76 37.75 13.89
C ILE A 514 -12.69 37.90 12.33
N LEU A 515 -11.57 38.38 11.72
CA LEU A 515 -11.36 38.38 10.25
C LEU A 515 -10.08 37.78 9.60
N HIS A 516 -8.99 37.43 10.31
CA HIS A 516 -7.85 36.64 9.74
C HIS A 516 -7.43 35.23 10.36
N HIS A 517 -7.75 34.73 11.60
CA HIS A 517 -8.18 33.30 11.90
C HIS A 517 -7.51 32.10 11.24
N SER A 518 -8.38 31.08 11.14
CA SER A 518 -8.92 30.53 9.91
C SER A 518 -8.32 30.93 8.58
N GLY A 519 -7.72 32.11 8.40
CA GLY A 519 -7.36 32.67 7.10
C GLY A 519 -8.57 32.99 6.22
N GLY A 520 -9.80 32.92 6.75
CA GLY A 520 -11.03 32.83 5.94
C GLY A 520 -11.50 31.40 5.65
N ASN A 521 -10.95 30.35 6.28
CA ASN A 521 -11.46 28.98 6.23
C ASN A 521 -12.94 28.92 6.71
N PRO A 522 -13.89 28.36 5.93
CA PRO A 522 -15.31 28.26 6.29
C PRO A 522 -15.74 27.44 7.51
N LEU A 523 -15.02 26.40 7.95
CA LEU A 523 -15.35 25.65 9.19
C LEU A 523 -14.64 26.24 10.40
N MET A 524 -13.49 26.86 10.20
CA MET A 524 -13.03 27.91 11.12
C MET A 524 -13.67 29.26 10.77
N LEU A 525 -14.76 29.26 9.98
CA LEU A 525 -15.87 30.20 10.03
C LEU A 525 -17.14 29.51 10.57
N GLU A 526 -17.14 28.33 11.26
CA GLU A 526 -18.27 27.64 11.98
C GLU A 526 -18.39 27.82 13.53
N THR A 527 -17.32 27.69 14.31
CA THR A 527 -17.33 27.70 15.80
C THR A 527 -17.65 29.00 16.59
N LEU A 528 -16.65 29.87 16.82
CA LEU A 528 -16.58 31.11 17.62
C LEU A 528 -17.75 32.14 17.46
N GLY A 529 -18.31 32.38 16.27
CA GLY A 529 -19.42 33.30 16.01
C GLY A 529 -20.77 32.70 16.43
N HIS A 530 -20.84 31.37 16.49
CA HIS A 530 -21.85 30.66 17.27
C HIS A 530 -21.54 30.73 18.78
N ALA A 531 -20.27 30.66 19.22
CA ALA A 531 -19.92 30.84 20.63
C ALA A 531 -20.24 32.25 21.16
N LEU A 532 -19.99 33.30 20.36
CA LEU A 532 -20.35 34.69 20.67
C LEU A 532 -21.86 34.91 20.84
N ARG A 533 -22.71 34.05 20.24
CA ARG A 533 -24.16 34.05 20.47
C ARG A 533 -24.56 33.39 21.79
N GLU A 534 -23.70 32.58 22.38
CA GLU A 534 -23.94 31.93 23.69
C GLU A 534 -23.48 32.82 24.85
N HIS A 535 -22.57 33.76 24.59
CA HIS A 535 -22.22 34.84 25.52
C HIS A 535 -23.18 36.04 25.41
N ARG A 536 -23.37 36.77 26.51
CA ARG A 536 -24.04 38.07 26.49
C ARG A 536 -23.12 39.12 25.87
N LEU A 537 -23.45 39.54 24.66
CA LEU A 537 -22.72 40.56 23.88
C LEU A 537 -22.52 41.89 24.64
N SER A 538 -23.39 42.19 25.61
CA SER A 538 -23.30 43.36 26.51
C SER A 538 -22.29 43.24 27.66
N GLU A 539 -21.69 42.06 27.84
CA GLU A 539 -20.74 41.76 28.93
C GLU A 539 -19.33 41.43 28.38
N LEU A 540 -19.14 41.50 27.06
CA LEU A 540 -17.84 41.33 26.40
C LEU A 540 -17.02 42.63 26.50
N ALA A 541 -15.82 42.54 27.09
CA ALA A 541 -14.82 43.61 27.02
C ALA A 541 -14.20 43.69 25.61
N ASP A 542 -13.48 44.77 25.31
CA ASP A 542 -12.83 45.01 24.00
C ASP A 542 -11.80 43.94 23.59
N VAL A 543 -11.40 43.07 24.52
CA VAL A 543 -10.50 41.92 24.31
C VAL A 543 -11.26 40.63 24.66
N VAL A 544 -11.77 39.95 23.63
CA VAL A 544 -12.30 38.59 23.72
C VAL A 544 -11.23 37.65 23.16
N GLU A 545 -10.94 36.54 23.84
CA GLU A 545 -10.01 35.52 23.36
C GLU A 545 -10.74 34.53 22.43
N VAL A 546 -10.21 34.35 21.23
CA VAL A 546 -10.85 33.72 20.07
C VAL A 546 -9.86 32.71 19.43
N PRO A 547 -9.97 31.39 19.66
CA PRO A 547 -9.03 30.38 19.13
C PRO A 547 -8.59 30.49 17.66
N HIS A 548 -7.31 30.18 17.39
CA HIS A 548 -6.71 30.35 16.06
C HIS A 548 -6.94 29.18 15.11
N THR A 549 -7.18 28.00 15.67
CA THR A 549 -7.31 26.76 14.91
C THR A 549 -8.53 25.96 15.38
N ILE A 550 -9.07 25.14 14.48
CA ILE A 550 -10.11 24.14 14.84
C ILE A 550 -9.55 23.22 15.96
N TYR A 551 -8.25 22.94 15.93
CA TYR A 551 -7.52 22.22 16.97
C TYR A 551 -7.64 22.91 18.33
N GLU A 552 -7.30 24.21 18.44
CA GLU A 552 -7.42 24.97 19.69
C GLU A 552 -8.86 25.03 20.20
N SER A 553 -9.83 25.23 19.31
CA SER A 553 -11.23 25.31 19.74
C SER A 553 -11.78 23.98 20.25
N VAL A 554 -11.44 22.87 19.59
CA VAL A 554 -11.77 21.52 20.10
C VAL A 554 -11.01 21.24 21.40
N ALA A 555 -9.73 21.60 21.50
CA ALA A 555 -8.94 21.46 22.72
C ALA A 555 -9.52 22.26 23.90
N GLN A 556 -9.97 23.51 23.69
CA GLN A 556 -10.64 24.30 24.72
C GLN A 556 -11.98 23.70 25.14
N ARG A 557 -12.77 23.19 24.20
CA ARG A 557 -14.01 22.47 24.51
C ARG A 557 -13.72 21.24 25.37
N LEU A 558 -12.69 20.46 25.06
CA LEU A 558 -12.24 19.31 25.85
C LEU A 558 -11.71 19.71 27.24
N ASP A 559 -10.86 20.75 27.34
CA ASP A 559 -10.36 21.30 28.61
C ASP A 559 -11.50 21.88 29.48
N SER A 560 -12.67 22.20 28.90
CA SER A 560 -13.87 22.64 29.63
C SER A 560 -14.81 21.53 30.09
N LEU A 561 -14.60 20.27 29.65
CA LEU A 561 -15.46 19.14 30.01
C LEU A 561 -15.25 18.72 31.47
N GLN A 562 -16.29 18.88 32.30
CA GLN A 562 -16.31 18.31 33.66
C GLN A 562 -16.53 16.78 33.67
N SER A 563 -17.02 16.20 32.57
CA SER A 563 -17.17 14.75 32.38
C SER A 563 -17.24 14.39 30.89
N GLY A 564 -17.07 13.11 30.58
CA GLY A 564 -17.27 12.57 29.22
C GLY A 564 -16.07 12.56 28.29
N ARG A 565 -14.88 12.96 28.76
CA ARG A 565 -13.64 12.85 28.00
C ARG A 565 -13.37 11.42 27.50
N GLY A 566 -13.44 10.41 28.37
CA GLY A 566 -13.25 9.01 27.98
C GLY A 566 -14.29 8.50 26.97
N VAL A 567 -15.54 8.99 27.03
CA VAL A 567 -16.61 8.63 26.08
C VAL A 567 -16.30 9.18 24.68
N ILE A 568 -15.81 10.42 24.55
CA ILE A 568 -15.51 10.99 23.24
C ILE A 568 -14.16 10.51 22.67
N GLU A 569 -13.20 10.17 23.53
CA GLU A 569 -11.96 9.49 23.12
C GLU A 569 -12.25 8.06 22.60
N ALA A 570 -13.12 7.30 23.28
CA ALA A 570 -13.61 6.00 22.80
C ALA A 570 -14.41 6.12 21.48
N LEU A 571 -15.30 7.11 21.36
CA LEU A 571 -16.05 7.37 20.13
C LEU A 571 -15.11 7.72 18.96
N ALA A 572 -14.02 8.46 19.20
CA ALA A 572 -13.04 8.80 18.17
C ALA A 572 -12.28 7.56 17.64
N VAL A 573 -11.95 6.61 18.53
CA VAL A 573 -11.37 5.31 18.18
C VAL A 573 -12.36 4.44 17.39
N LEU A 574 -13.65 4.44 17.76
CA LEU A 574 -14.73 3.72 17.07
C LEU A 574 -15.13 4.30 15.70
N GLY A 575 -14.82 5.56 15.41
CA GLY A 575 -15.08 6.18 14.11
C GLY A 575 -15.84 7.50 14.21
N THR A 576 -16.84 7.71 13.34
CA THR A 576 -17.64 8.95 13.30
C THR A 576 -18.92 8.88 14.14
N SER A 577 -19.38 7.67 14.46
CA SER A 577 -20.61 7.41 15.19
C SER A 577 -20.63 5.97 15.74
N ALA A 578 -21.26 5.76 16.89
CA ALA A 578 -21.41 4.42 17.49
C ALA A 578 -22.75 4.30 18.24
N HIS A 579 -23.20 3.06 18.44
CA HIS A 579 -24.30 2.76 19.37
C HIS A 579 -23.87 3.07 20.82
N ARG A 580 -24.82 3.59 21.62
CA ARG A 580 -24.61 3.85 23.06
C ARG A 580 -24.04 2.64 23.79
N ASP A 581 -24.63 1.47 23.57
CA ASP A 581 -24.34 0.23 24.30
C ASP A 581 -22.85 -0.18 24.16
N LEU A 582 -22.26 0.06 22.98
CA LEU A 582 -20.86 -0.23 22.69
C LEU A 582 -19.91 0.78 23.35
N LEU A 583 -20.30 2.05 23.46
CA LEU A 583 -19.54 3.06 24.21
C LEU A 583 -19.53 2.74 25.71
N ASP A 584 -20.65 2.26 26.25
CA ASP A 584 -20.80 1.86 27.65
C ASP A 584 -19.86 0.68 27.99
N GLN A 585 -19.82 -0.34 27.12
CA GLN A 585 -18.92 -1.50 27.24
C GLN A 585 -17.42 -1.13 27.21
N ILE A 586 -17.02 -0.17 26.36
CA ILE A 586 -15.61 0.25 26.23
C ILE A 586 -15.18 1.16 27.38
N VAL A 587 -16.07 2.02 27.86
CA VAL A 587 -15.76 3.05 28.87
C VAL A 587 -15.90 2.50 30.31
N GLN A 588 -16.51 1.32 30.50
CA GLN A 588 -16.52 0.53 31.75
C GLN A 588 -16.87 1.36 33.00
N SER A 589 -17.83 2.27 32.85
CA SER A 589 -18.23 3.23 33.88
C SER A 589 -19.63 2.92 34.41
N ASP A 590 -19.97 3.48 35.56
CA ASP A 590 -21.30 3.33 36.15
C ASP A 590 -22.36 3.99 35.24
N ASN A 591 -23.50 3.34 34.99
CA ASN A 591 -24.44 3.74 33.92
C ASN A 591 -25.04 5.16 34.10
N ARG A 592 -24.93 5.73 35.31
CA ARG A 592 -25.33 7.11 35.61
C ARG A 592 -24.34 8.16 35.10
N ASP A 593 -23.09 7.80 34.85
CA ASP A 593 -22.05 8.71 34.41
C ASP A 593 -21.92 8.79 32.89
N ILE A 594 -22.35 7.77 32.13
CA ILE A 594 -22.42 7.88 30.66
C ILE A 594 -23.51 8.88 30.20
N ASP A 595 -24.69 8.91 30.83
CA ASP A 595 -25.71 9.93 30.52
C ASP A 595 -25.26 11.35 30.87
N ARG A 596 -24.52 11.52 31.97
CA ARG A 596 -23.88 12.80 32.33
C ARG A 596 -22.82 13.20 31.32
N ALA A 597 -21.96 12.27 30.92
CA ALA A 597 -20.94 12.46 29.90
C ALA A 597 -21.54 12.90 28.57
N LEU A 598 -22.48 12.14 28.01
CA LEU A 598 -23.16 12.48 26.76
C LEU A 598 -23.83 13.87 26.85
N THR A 599 -24.49 14.18 27.98
CA THR A 599 -25.08 15.50 28.22
C THR A 599 -24.03 16.64 28.26
N ALA A 600 -22.81 16.37 28.73
CA ALA A 600 -21.71 17.35 28.68
C ALA A 600 -21.16 17.53 27.26
N LEU A 601 -21.01 16.45 26.49
CA LEU A 601 -20.55 16.48 25.10
C LEU A 601 -21.54 17.18 24.15
N ASP A 602 -22.85 16.99 24.38
CA ASP A 602 -23.92 17.66 23.65
C ASP A 602 -23.93 19.17 23.94
N ARG A 603 -23.73 19.57 25.21
CA ARG A 603 -23.57 20.98 25.63
C ARG A 603 -22.30 21.62 25.04
N ALA A 604 -21.20 20.88 24.98
CA ALA A 604 -19.96 21.32 24.34
C ALA A 604 -20.06 21.38 22.79
N ARG A 605 -21.22 21.00 22.21
CA ARG A 605 -21.49 20.95 20.76
C ARG A 605 -20.46 20.10 20.00
N LEU A 606 -19.92 19.05 20.63
CA LEU A 606 -19.02 18.10 19.98
C LEU A 606 -19.81 16.94 19.35
N THR A 607 -20.80 16.43 20.09
CA THR A 607 -21.69 15.34 19.67
C THR A 607 -23.09 15.82 19.29
N GLU A 608 -23.81 14.92 18.62
CA GLU A 608 -25.25 14.89 18.53
C GLU A 608 -25.75 13.44 18.67
N ARG A 609 -27.04 13.27 18.97
CA ARG A 609 -27.68 11.96 19.11
C ARG A 609 -28.71 11.75 18.02
N ARG A 610 -28.79 10.53 17.52
CA ARG A 610 -29.71 10.08 16.47
C ARG A 610 -30.35 8.76 16.90
N THR A 611 -31.57 8.49 16.47
CA THR A 611 -32.19 7.16 16.62
C THR A 611 -32.14 6.45 15.27
N ILE A 612 -31.46 5.31 15.21
CA ILE A 612 -31.28 4.52 13.98
C ILE A 612 -31.71 3.09 14.29
N HIS A 613 -32.64 2.55 13.50
CA HIS A 613 -33.29 1.24 13.73
C HIS A 613 -33.74 1.01 15.19
N GLY A 614 -34.27 2.06 15.84
CA GLY A 614 -34.75 2.02 17.22
C GLY A 614 -33.68 2.15 18.32
N ARG A 615 -32.38 2.15 17.98
CA ARG A 615 -31.27 2.29 18.94
C ARG A 615 -30.73 3.72 18.99
N GLU A 616 -30.23 4.15 20.15
CA GLU A 616 -29.52 5.43 20.32
C GLU A 616 -28.12 5.33 19.69
N VAL A 617 -27.81 6.25 18.78
CA VAL A 617 -26.52 6.40 18.10
C VAL A 617 -25.95 7.78 18.43
N ILE A 618 -24.73 7.80 18.96
CA ILE A 618 -23.98 9.02 19.25
C ILE A 618 -23.07 9.28 18.05
N ALA A 619 -23.07 10.51 17.53
CA ALA A 619 -22.28 10.90 16.36
C ALA A 619 -21.52 12.21 16.62
N PHE A 620 -20.36 12.35 15.98
CA PHE A 620 -19.69 13.65 15.88
C PHE A 620 -20.46 14.58 14.95
N ARG A 621 -20.65 15.84 15.33
CA ARG A 621 -21.28 16.85 14.46
C ARG A 621 -20.46 17.14 13.20
N HIS A 622 -19.13 17.12 13.33
CA HIS A 622 -18.20 17.29 12.22
C HIS A 622 -17.04 16.28 12.37
N GLN A 623 -16.67 15.62 11.28
CA GLN A 623 -15.54 14.67 11.25
C GLN A 623 -14.21 15.32 11.71
N ALA A 624 -14.03 16.63 11.48
CA ALA A 624 -12.88 17.39 11.97
C ALA A 624 -12.71 17.33 13.51
N TYR A 625 -13.80 17.24 14.27
CA TYR A 625 -13.72 17.11 15.74
C TYR A 625 -13.18 15.74 16.14
N ARG A 626 -13.66 14.67 15.49
CA ARG A 626 -13.17 13.30 15.68
C ARG A 626 -11.67 13.22 15.46
N ASP A 627 -11.21 13.71 14.31
CA ASP A 627 -9.82 13.58 13.89
C ASP A 627 -8.88 14.32 14.87
N VAL A 628 -9.23 15.55 15.27
CA VAL A 628 -8.49 16.31 16.30
C VAL A 628 -8.46 15.60 17.65
N ILE A 629 -9.59 14.99 18.08
CA ILE A 629 -9.65 14.24 19.35
C ILE A 629 -8.77 13.00 19.28
N TYR A 630 -8.83 12.24 18.18
CA TYR A 630 -8.01 11.05 17.96
C TYR A 630 -6.49 11.35 17.92
N GLU A 631 -6.10 12.52 17.40
CA GLU A 631 -4.72 13.03 17.43
C GLU A 631 -4.22 13.47 18.82
N GLN A 632 -5.13 13.75 19.76
CA GLN A 632 -4.81 14.17 21.14
C GLN A 632 -4.72 12.99 22.12
N ILE A 633 -5.20 11.80 21.76
CA ILE A 633 -5.12 10.61 22.63
C ILE A 633 -3.66 10.18 22.78
N ALA A 634 -3.15 10.15 24.00
CA ALA A 634 -1.80 9.67 24.30
C ALA A 634 -1.63 8.20 23.88
N GLY A 635 -0.47 7.83 23.33
CA GLY A 635 -0.19 6.51 22.73
C GLY A 635 -0.74 5.32 23.53
N PRO A 636 -0.33 5.12 24.80
CA PRO A 636 -0.81 4.02 25.64
C PRO A 636 -2.32 4.04 25.94
N VAL A 637 -2.93 5.23 25.99
CA VAL A 637 -4.38 5.38 26.17
C VAL A 637 -5.12 5.00 24.89
N ARG A 638 -4.57 5.37 23.72
CA ARG A 638 -5.11 5.02 22.41
C ARG A 638 -5.01 3.51 22.14
N GLU A 639 -3.86 2.92 22.47
CA GLU A 639 -3.62 1.47 22.40
C GLU A 639 -4.63 0.72 23.28
N ARG A 640 -4.78 1.12 24.55
CA ARG A 640 -5.80 0.56 25.45
C ARG A 640 -7.21 0.68 24.86
N LEU A 641 -7.60 1.87 24.38
CA LEU A 641 -8.93 2.08 23.79
C LEU A 641 -9.15 1.22 22.53
N HIS A 642 -8.13 0.99 21.69
CA HIS A 642 -8.25 0.07 20.56
C HIS A 642 -8.40 -1.38 21.03
N LEU A 643 -7.66 -1.81 22.04
CA LEU A 643 -7.75 -3.15 22.63
C LEU A 643 -9.11 -3.40 23.29
N ASP A 644 -9.65 -2.44 24.03
CA ASP A 644 -10.96 -2.54 24.66
C ASP A 644 -12.10 -2.44 23.63
N THR A 645 -11.92 -1.66 22.56
CA THR A 645 -12.81 -1.69 21.38
C THR A 645 -12.78 -3.05 20.70
N TYR A 646 -11.60 -3.65 20.49
CA TYR A 646 -11.48 -5.01 19.93
C TYR A 646 -12.25 -6.02 20.80
N ARG A 647 -12.05 -6.00 22.12
CA ARG A 647 -12.73 -6.89 23.07
C ARG A 647 -14.24 -6.76 23.06
N ALA A 648 -14.77 -5.54 23.00
CA ALA A 648 -16.21 -5.29 22.95
C ALA A 648 -16.82 -5.75 21.62
N LEU A 649 -16.15 -5.46 20.49
CA LEU A 649 -16.58 -5.92 19.17
C LEU A 649 -16.54 -7.45 19.05
N ALA A 650 -15.49 -8.11 19.54
CA ALA A 650 -15.32 -9.56 19.47
C ALA A 650 -16.29 -10.37 20.37
N GLN A 651 -17.16 -9.71 21.13
CA GLN A 651 -18.18 -10.34 22.00
C GLN A 651 -19.62 -10.14 21.49
N GLY A 652 -19.83 -9.44 20.37
CA GLY A 652 -21.15 -9.20 19.79
C GLY A 652 -21.40 -9.95 18.47
N ASP A 653 -22.64 -9.85 17.97
CA ASP A 653 -23.07 -10.31 16.64
C ASP A 653 -23.33 -9.12 15.67
N ALA A 654 -22.65 -7.99 15.88
CA ALA A 654 -22.89 -6.74 15.15
C ALA A 654 -22.12 -6.67 13.81
N PRO A 655 -22.54 -5.87 12.80
CA PRO A 655 -21.82 -5.72 11.52
C PRO A 655 -20.37 -5.20 11.61
N GLU A 656 -19.94 -4.78 12.80
CA GLU A 656 -18.58 -4.37 13.15
C GLU A 656 -17.66 -5.54 13.58
N THR A 657 -18.17 -6.77 13.76
CA THR A 657 -17.41 -7.97 14.18
C THR A 657 -16.49 -8.56 13.10
N ARG A 658 -16.52 -7.99 11.90
CA ARG A 658 -15.80 -8.49 10.72
C ARG A 658 -14.29 -8.58 10.99
N PRO A 659 -13.60 -9.66 10.59
CA PRO A 659 -12.15 -9.82 10.73
C PRO A 659 -11.32 -8.61 10.24
N ASP A 660 -11.74 -7.91 9.17
CA ASP A 660 -11.04 -6.74 8.64
C ASP A 660 -11.07 -5.51 9.58
N ILE A 661 -12.08 -5.43 10.47
CA ILE A 661 -12.17 -4.45 11.57
C ILE A 661 -11.44 -4.97 12.80
N LEU A 662 -11.73 -6.20 13.24
CA LEU A 662 -11.15 -6.79 14.45
C LEU A 662 -9.62 -6.80 14.38
N ALA A 663 -9.03 -7.22 13.25
CA ALA A 663 -7.60 -7.23 13.04
C ALA A 663 -6.95 -5.84 13.20
N ARG A 664 -7.65 -4.79 12.77
CA ARG A 664 -7.16 -3.41 12.86
C ARG A 664 -7.18 -2.88 14.29
N HIS A 665 -8.22 -3.19 15.06
CA HIS A 665 -8.29 -2.81 16.47
C HIS A 665 -7.33 -3.63 17.34
N ALA A 666 -7.18 -4.94 17.07
CA ALA A 666 -6.16 -5.76 17.72
C ALA A 666 -4.74 -5.24 17.43
N LEU A 667 -4.40 -4.95 16.16
CA LEU A 667 -3.10 -4.40 15.78
C LEU A 667 -2.82 -3.04 16.45
N ALA A 668 -3.80 -2.13 16.41
CA ALA A 668 -3.67 -0.80 17.04
C ALA A 668 -3.66 -0.85 18.57
N GLY A 669 -4.16 -1.93 19.18
CA GLY A 669 -4.04 -2.25 20.60
C GLY A 669 -2.82 -3.10 20.97
N GLN A 670 -1.93 -3.39 20.01
CA GLN A 670 -0.76 -4.27 20.13
C GLN A 670 -1.06 -5.73 20.54
N ASP A 671 -2.29 -6.23 20.33
CA ASP A 671 -2.58 -7.66 20.43
C ASP A 671 -2.19 -8.36 19.13
N TRP A 672 -0.89 -8.64 19.00
CA TRP A 672 -0.32 -9.21 17.77
C TRP A 672 -0.88 -10.60 17.42
N ALA A 673 -1.35 -11.37 18.41
CA ALA A 673 -1.88 -12.71 18.19
C ALA A 673 -3.25 -12.66 17.51
N ASP A 674 -4.18 -11.87 18.06
CA ASP A 674 -5.48 -11.71 17.45
C ASP A 674 -5.45 -10.80 16.21
N ALA A 675 -4.49 -9.86 16.13
CA ALA A 675 -4.22 -9.12 14.89
C ALA A 675 -3.82 -10.08 13.76
N ALA A 676 -2.88 -11.00 14.00
CA ALA A 676 -2.47 -11.99 13.00
C ALA A 676 -3.62 -12.91 12.58
N ARG A 677 -4.37 -13.44 13.56
CA ARG A 677 -5.52 -14.33 13.34
C ARG A 677 -6.58 -13.69 12.44
N HIS A 678 -7.14 -12.57 12.86
CA HIS A 678 -8.19 -11.88 12.11
C HIS A 678 -7.68 -11.33 10.76
N ALA A 679 -6.39 -10.96 10.66
CA ALA A 679 -5.80 -10.51 9.39
C ALA A 679 -5.65 -11.66 8.38
N LEU A 680 -5.31 -12.88 8.83
CA LEU A 680 -5.30 -14.07 7.97
C LEU A 680 -6.69 -14.41 7.47
N ASP A 681 -7.71 -14.31 8.34
CA ASP A 681 -9.07 -14.68 7.99
C ASP A 681 -9.69 -13.65 7.02
N ALA A 682 -9.46 -12.34 7.25
CA ALA A 682 -9.78 -11.28 6.29
C ALA A 682 -9.04 -11.45 4.95
N GLY A 683 -7.73 -11.69 4.98
CA GLY A 683 -6.88 -11.84 3.81
C GLY A 683 -7.23 -13.07 2.95
N ALA A 684 -7.48 -14.22 3.60
CA ALA A 684 -7.97 -15.43 2.93
C ALA A 684 -9.38 -15.24 2.36
N GLY A 685 -10.26 -14.54 3.09
CA GLY A 685 -11.58 -14.16 2.61
C GLY A 685 -11.51 -13.30 1.34
N TYR A 686 -10.72 -12.23 1.33
CA TYR A 686 -10.56 -11.38 0.15
C TYR A 686 -9.87 -12.10 -1.02
N LEU A 687 -8.93 -13.02 -0.75
CA LEU A 687 -8.31 -13.87 -1.77
C LEU A 687 -9.33 -14.82 -2.44
N LYS A 688 -10.24 -15.45 -1.66
CA LYS A 688 -11.39 -16.25 -2.17
C LYS A 688 -12.35 -15.47 -3.09
N ARG A 689 -12.20 -14.14 -3.18
CA ARG A 689 -13.10 -13.21 -3.91
C ARG A 689 -12.39 -12.39 -4.97
N SER A 690 -11.12 -12.71 -5.25
CA SER A 690 -10.26 -11.93 -6.16
C SER A 690 -10.13 -10.44 -5.79
N ALA A 691 -10.37 -10.05 -4.53
CA ALA A 691 -10.05 -8.72 -4.01
C ALA A 691 -8.56 -8.66 -3.64
N LEU A 692 -7.72 -8.76 -4.68
CA LEU A 692 -6.28 -9.02 -4.54
C LEU A 692 -5.47 -7.89 -3.86
N PRO A 693 -5.77 -6.59 -4.07
CA PRO A 693 -5.11 -5.52 -3.31
C PRO A 693 -5.37 -5.62 -1.81
N GLU A 694 -6.64 -5.75 -1.43
CA GLU A 694 -7.09 -5.79 -0.04
C GLU A 694 -6.63 -7.09 0.65
N ALA A 695 -6.69 -8.23 -0.06
CA ALA A 695 -6.10 -9.48 0.38
C ALA A 695 -4.60 -9.33 0.67
N GLY A 696 -3.86 -8.68 -0.24
CA GLY A 696 -2.43 -8.39 -0.05
C GLY A 696 -2.16 -7.60 1.22
N HIS A 697 -2.89 -6.49 1.43
CA HIS A 697 -2.76 -5.66 2.63
C HIS A 697 -2.96 -6.46 3.94
N TYR A 698 -4.04 -7.23 4.04
CA TYR A 698 -4.32 -7.99 5.26
C TYR A 698 -3.34 -9.16 5.47
N LEU A 699 -2.83 -9.79 4.40
CA LEU A 699 -1.82 -10.84 4.51
C LEU A 699 -0.41 -10.29 4.85
N GLU A 700 -0.06 -9.08 4.39
CA GLU A 700 1.15 -8.36 4.84
C GLU A 700 1.05 -7.97 6.32
N MET A 701 -0.13 -7.48 6.74
CA MET A 701 -0.41 -7.15 8.15
C MET A 701 -0.34 -8.40 9.06
N ALA A 702 -0.85 -9.54 8.59
CA ALA A 702 -0.71 -10.82 9.28
C ALA A 702 0.75 -11.24 9.45
N ALA A 703 1.54 -11.21 8.37
CA ALA A 703 2.97 -11.55 8.42
C ALA A 703 3.74 -10.66 9.41
N ALA A 704 3.53 -9.35 9.36
CA ALA A 704 4.16 -8.38 10.26
C ALA A 704 3.74 -8.58 11.73
N ALA A 705 2.50 -8.98 12.00
CA ALA A 705 2.06 -9.34 13.35
C ALA A 705 2.73 -10.65 13.84
N CYS A 706 2.82 -11.68 12.98
CA CYS A 706 3.56 -12.92 13.27
C CYS A 706 5.07 -12.70 13.50
N GLU A 707 5.67 -11.59 13.04
CA GLU A 707 7.07 -11.23 13.34
C GLU A 707 7.26 -10.60 14.74
N ARG A 708 6.19 -10.06 15.35
CA ARG A 708 6.23 -9.50 16.73
C ARG A 708 6.09 -10.57 17.81
N LEU A 709 5.63 -11.77 17.45
CA LEU A 709 5.35 -12.85 18.38
C LEU A 709 6.57 -13.80 18.53
N PRO A 710 6.79 -14.38 19.73
CA PRO A 710 7.78 -15.43 19.91
C PRO A 710 7.54 -16.63 18.99
N SER A 711 8.60 -17.15 18.39
CA SER A 711 8.50 -18.30 17.48
C SER A 711 7.92 -19.52 18.19
N SER A 712 6.87 -20.08 17.61
CA SER A 712 6.20 -21.31 18.05
C SER A 712 5.51 -21.95 16.84
N GLU A 713 5.14 -23.22 16.94
CA GLU A 713 4.54 -23.95 15.81
C GLU A 713 3.28 -23.26 15.28
N ALA A 714 2.38 -22.79 16.16
CA ALA A 714 1.17 -22.07 15.75
C ALA A 714 1.49 -20.77 14.99
N ILE A 715 2.38 -19.94 15.52
CA ILE A 715 2.77 -18.67 14.87
C ILE A 715 3.51 -18.91 13.55
N ASN A 716 4.27 -20.00 13.43
CA ASN A 716 4.91 -20.38 12.17
C ASN A 716 3.88 -20.92 11.15
N ARG A 717 2.83 -21.64 11.58
CA ARG A 717 1.71 -22.05 10.71
C ARG A 717 0.93 -20.84 10.21
N ASP A 718 0.69 -19.84 11.05
CA ASP A 718 0.04 -18.59 10.66
C ASP A 718 0.93 -17.72 9.75
N ARG A 719 2.25 -17.64 10.00
CA ARG A 719 3.20 -17.01 9.07
C ARG A 719 3.22 -17.72 7.72
N LEU A 720 3.13 -19.05 7.70
CA LEU A 720 3.04 -19.86 6.48
C LEU A 720 1.74 -19.59 5.70
N ARG A 721 0.59 -19.46 6.39
CA ARG A 721 -0.69 -19.03 5.78
C ARG A 721 -0.53 -17.66 5.11
N ALA A 722 0.07 -16.69 5.81
CA ALA A 722 0.30 -15.34 5.29
C ALA A 722 1.17 -15.35 4.02
N ILE A 723 2.37 -15.94 4.10
CA ILE A 723 3.32 -15.98 2.98
C ILE A 723 2.77 -16.75 1.77
N THR A 724 2.03 -17.85 1.99
CA THR A 724 1.40 -18.63 0.91
C THR A 724 0.29 -17.83 0.22
N GLY A 725 -0.52 -17.10 0.99
CA GLY A 725 -1.53 -16.18 0.46
C GLY A 725 -0.90 -15.02 -0.34
N LEU A 726 0.17 -14.41 0.18
CA LEU A 726 0.91 -13.35 -0.54
C LEU A 726 1.50 -13.86 -1.84
N ALA A 727 2.04 -15.09 -1.85
CA ALA A 727 2.54 -15.70 -3.07
C ALA A 727 1.42 -15.89 -4.11
N ALA A 728 0.17 -16.16 -3.69
CA ALA A 728 -0.97 -16.23 -4.60
C ALA A 728 -1.38 -14.84 -5.12
N VAL A 729 -1.51 -13.84 -4.24
CA VAL A 729 -1.79 -12.43 -4.61
C VAL A 729 -0.78 -11.91 -5.63
N GLU A 730 0.51 -12.11 -5.37
CA GLU A 730 1.62 -11.68 -6.23
C GLU A 730 1.51 -12.28 -7.64
N ARG A 731 1.33 -13.61 -7.75
CA ARG A 731 1.17 -14.28 -9.05
C ARG A 731 -0.06 -13.82 -9.81
N SER A 732 -1.18 -13.56 -9.12
CA SER A 732 -2.43 -13.14 -9.74
C SER A 732 -2.47 -11.65 -10.14
N ARG A 733 -1.75 -10.77 -9.42
CA ARG A 733 -1.66 -9.33 -9.77
C ARG A 733 -0.59 -9.00 -10.80
N PHE A 734 0.58 -9.66 -10.71
CA PHE A 734 1.79 -9.26 -11.45
C PHE A 734 2.38 -10.38 -12.32
N GLY A 735 1.81 -11.59 -12.26
CA GLY A 735 2.22 -12.74 -13.06
C GLY A 735 3.20 -13.68 -12.34
N ILE A 736 3.28 -14.91 -12.83
CA ILE A 736 4.03 -16.01 -12.18
C ILE A 736 5.55 -15.77 -12.14
N ALA A 737 6.07 -14.90 -13.03
CA ALA A 737 7.50 -14.72 -13.26
C ALA A 737 8.16 -13.57 -12.45
N THR A 738 7.47 -12.93 -11.49
CA THR A 738 8.09 -11.88 -10.65
C THR A 738 9.06 -12.46 -9.63
N ASP A 739 10.14 -11.71 -9.31
CA ASP A 739 11.12 -12.13 -8.32
C ASP A 739 10.51 -12.28 -6.92
N ARG A 740 9.58 -11.38 -6.55
CA ARG A 740 8.82 -11.47 -5.29
C ARG A 740 8.00 -12.76 -5.18
N SER A 741 7.46 -13.29 -6.29
CA SER A 741 6.80 -14.61 -6.28
C SER A 741 7.80 -15.75 -6.01
N ALA A 742 9.07 -15.62 -6.38
CA ALA A 742 10.09 -16.63 -6.09
C ALA A 742 10.61 -16.52 -4.65
N GLU A 743 10.74 -15.31 -4.11
CA GLU A 743 11.11 -15.05 -2.70
C GLU A 743 10.03 -15.61 -1.75
N LEU A 744 8.76 -15.23 -1.97
CA LEU A 744 7.63 -15.74 -1.18
C LEU A 744 7.49 -17.26 -1.28
N GLY A 745 7.70 -17.84 -2.48
CA GLY A 745 7.71 -19.29 -2.67
C GLY A 745 8.83 -20.00 -1.89
N GLN A 746 10.04 -19.43 -1.86
CA GLN A 746 11.15 -19.98 -1.08
C GLN A 746 10.90 -19.90 0.43
N HIS A 747 10.35 -18.78 0.91
CA HIS A 747 9.96 -18.62 2.31
C HIS A 747 8.83 -19.60 2.71
N ALA A 748 7.85 -19.83 1.83
CA ALA A 748 6.81 -20.83 2.05
C ALA A 748 7.38 -22.25 2.17
N VAL A 749 8.29 -22.67 1.27
CA VAL A 749 8.96 -23.99 1.38
C VAL A 749 9.76 -24.14 2.68
N ALA A 750 10.43 -23.08 3.13
CA ALA A 750 11.19 -23.11 4.38
C ALA A 750 10.27 -23.28 5.60
N LEU A 751 9.23 -22.44 5.72
CA LEU A 751 8.27 -22.49 6.83
C LEU A 751 7.44 -23.78 6.82
N ALA A 752 7.02 -24.28 5.66
CA ALA A 752 6.29 -25.54 5.52
C ALA A 752 7.07 -26.72 6.09
N ARG A 753 8.38 -26.80 5.82
CA ARG A 753 9.28 -27.80 6.39
C ARG A 753 9.48 -27.63 7.89
N GLU A 754 9.52 -26.40 8.40
CA GLU A 754 9.66 -26.10 9.82
C GLU A 754 8.44 -26.55 10.64
N VAL A 755 7.22 -26.43 10.10
CA VAL A 755 5.97 -26.84 10.76
C VAL A 755 5.46 -28.23 10.35
N GLY A 756 6.18 -28.94 9.48
CA GLY A 756 5.79 -30.26 8.96
C GLY A 756 4.53 -30.26 8.07
N ASP A 757 4.18 -29.13 7.44
CA ASP A 757 3.05 -29.06 6.51
C ASP A 757 3.50 -29.48 5.09
N ALA A 758 3.40 -30.78 4.83
CA ALA A 758 3.74 -31.34 3.53
C ALA A 758 2.89 -30.74 2.38
N LYS A 759 1.62 -30.43 2.60
CA LYS A 759 0.74 -29.90 1.55
C LYS A 759 1.14 -28.48 1.13
N ALA A 760 1.53 -27.65 2.10
CA ALA A 760 2.08 -26.33 1.84
C ALA A 760 3.45 -26.39 1.14
N GLU A 761 4.33 -27.34 1.50
CA GLU A 761 5.59 -27.57 0.79
C GLU A 761 5.34 -27.93 -0.69
N LEU A 762 4.41 -28.85 -0.96
CA LEU A 762 4.07 -29.29 -2.32
C LEU A 762 3.50 -28.15 -3.18
N LEU A 763 2.57 -27.36 -2.64
CA LEU A 763 2.02 -26.18 -3.32
C LEU A 763 3.10 -25.14 -3.62
N ALA A 764 3.97 -24.84 -2.66
CA ALA A 764 5.04 -23.86 -2.83
C ALA A 764 6.12 -24.34 -3.83
N LEU A 765 6.49 -25.62 -3.81
CA LEU A 765 7.42 -26.21 -4.78
C LEU A 765 6.84 -26.22 -6.21
N ASN A 766 5.53 -26.50 -6.38
CA ASN A 766 4.88 -26.37 -7.69
C ASN A 766 4.87 -24.90 -8.18
N GLY A 767 4.64 -23.94 -7.28
CA GLY A 767 4.76 -22.51 -7.60
C GLY A 767 6.16 -22.08 -8.06
N LEU A 768 7.20 -22.54 -7.35
CA LEU A 768 8.61 -22.28 -7.71
C LEU A 768 9.02 -22.95 -9.02
N TYR A 769 8.55 -24.18 -9.27
CA TYR A 769 8.69 -24.85 -10.56
C TYR A 769 8.11 -24.00 -11.70
N SER A 770 6.86 -23.53 -11.56
CA SER A 770 6.18 -22.77 -12.61
C SER A 770 6.82 -21.40 -12.84
N HIS A 771 7.30 -20.73 -11.78
CA HIS A 771 8.11 -19.52 -11.90
C HIS A 771 9.37 -19.78 -12.75
N ALA A 772 10.17 -20.80 -12.40
CA ALA A 772 11.43 -21.09 -13.07
C ALA A 772 11.22 -21.52 -14.55
N LEU A 773 10.17 -22.31 -14.83
CA LEU A 773 9.81 -22.72 -16.19
C LEU A 773 9.40 -21.53 -17.06
N VAL A 774 8.59 -20.61 -16.54
CA VAL A 774 8.19 -19.40 -17.28
C VAL A 774 9.39 -18.48 -17.47
N ARG A 775 10.26 -18.31 -16.46
CA ARG A 775 11.53 -17.56 -16.54
C ARG A 775 12.56 -18.11 -17.54
N ALA A 776 12.34 -19.32 -18.07
CA ALA A 776 13.32 -20.09 -18.85
C ALA A 776 14.60 -20.48 -18.07
N ASP A 777 14.51 -20.60 -16.74
CA ASP A 777 15.55 -21.21 -15.89
C ASP A 777 15.23 -22.70 -15.71
N TYR A 778 15.47 -23.46 -16.78
CA TYR A 778 15.22 -24.90 -16.80
C TYR A 778 16.04 -25.69 -15.76
N PRO A 779 17.30 -25.32 -15.42
CA PRO A 779 18.02 -25.93 -14.30
C PRO A 779 17.32 -25.75 -12.94
N ARG A 780 16.79 -24.56 -12.61
CA ARG A 780 15.98 -24.39 -11.37
C ARG A 780 14.65 -25.11 -11.47
N ALA A 781 13.96 -25.05 -12.61
CA ALA A 781 12.71 -25.77 -12.81
C ALA A 781 12.88 -27.29 -12.59
N GLU A 782 13.99 -27.86 -13.05
CA GLU A 782 14.34 -29.28 -12.83
C GLU A 782 14.52 -29.58 -11.34
N ASN A 783 15.31 -28.76 -10.62
CA ASN A 783 15.52 -28.91 -9.18
C ASN A 783 14.21 -28.82 -8.39
N HIS A 784 13.30 -27.91 -8.75
CA HIS A 784 11.99 -27.79 -8.12
C HIS A 784 11.06 -28.97 -8.48
N ALA A 785 11.07 -29.47 -9.72
CA ALA A 785 10.30 -30.66 -10.12
C ALA A 785 10.78 -31.95 -9.42
N GLN A 786 12.10 -32.12 -9.26
CA GLN A 786 12.69 -33.22 -8.52
C GLN A 786 12.38 -33.13 -7.01
N ALA A 787 12.45 -31.93 -6.42
CA ALA A 787 12.07 -31.69 -5.03
C ALA A 787 10.59 -31.98 -4.79
N LEU A 788 9.70 -31.51 -5.67
CA LEU A 788 8.26 -31.74 -5.63
C LEU A 788 7.95 -33.24 -5.66
N SER A 789 8.54 -33.95 -6.64
CA SER A 789 8.40 -35.40 -6.79
C SER A 789 8.95 -36.19 -5.58
N LYS A 790 9.97 -35.68 -4.90
CA LYS A 790 10.52 -36.29 -3.68
C LYS A 790 9.63 -36.06 -2.47
N ALA A 791 9.12 -34.85 -2.29
CA ALA A 791 8.20 -34.50 -1.22
C ALA A 791 6.90 -35.34 -1.33
N ALA A 792 6.32 -35.43 -2.53
CA ALA A 792 5.08 -36.19 -2.78
C ALA A 792 5.23 -37.70 -2.48
N LYS A 793 6.40 -38.28 -2.82
CA LYS A 793 6.75 -39.68 -2.44
C LYS A 793 6.92 -39.88 -0.94
N THR A 794 7.24 -38.82 -0.21
CA THR A 794 7.46 -38.85 1.24
C THR A 794 6.15 -38.64 2.01
N SER A 795 5.22 -37.85 1.46
CA SER A 795 3.88 -37.62 2.03
C SER A 795 2.84 -38.66 1.61
N GLY A 796 3.07 -39.41 0.53
CA GLY A 796 2.07 -40.31 -0.07
C GLY A 796 0.96 -39.56 -0.81
N ASP A 797 1.29 -38.45 -1.45
CA ASP A 797 0.32 -37.59 -2.16
C ASP A 797 0.33 -37.91 -3.66
N ASP A 798 -0.54 -38.83 -4.10
CA ASP A 798 -0.60 -39.30 -5.49
C ASP A 798 -0.93 -38.19 -6.50
N THR A 799 -1.75 -37.22 -6.10
CA THR A 799 -2.03 -36.02 -6.90
C THR A 799 -0.74 -35.23 -7.17
N PHE A 800 0.09 -34.99 -6.15
CA PHE A 800 1.37 -34.32 -6.36
C PHE A 800 2.48 -35.22 -6.94
N LEU A 801 2.34 -36.55 -6.91
CA LEU A 801 3.16 -37.44 -7.75
C LEU A 801 2.87 -37.20 -9.24
N MET A 802 1.60 -37.13 -9.63
CA MET A 802 1.18 -36.78 -11.00
C MET A 802 1.72 -35.40 -11.40
N ILE A 803 1.54 -34.37 -10.56
CA ILE A 803 2.03 -33.01 -10.83
C ILE A 803 3.57 -32.97 -10.92
N GLY A 804 4.29 -33.73 -10.09
CA GLY A 804 5.75 -33.85 -10.11
C GLY A 804 6.28 -34.56 -11.36
N ALA A 805 5.60 -35.60 -11.83
CA ALA A 805 5.89 -36.25 -13.11
C ALA A 805 5.64 -35.30 -14.29
N ARG A 806 4.48 -34.65 -14.36
CA ARG A 806 4.18 -33.59 -15.35
C ARG A 806 5.28 -32.51 -15.34
N ALA A 807 5.69 -32.03 -14.17
CA ALA A 807 6.75 -31.03 -14.03
C ALA A 807 8.09 -31.52 -14.60
N THR A 808 8.47 -32.76 -14.28
CA THR A 808 9.71 -33.40 -14.77
C THR A 808 9.68 -33.56 -16.29
N GLY A 809 8.57 -34.07 -16.84
CA GLY A 809 8.42 -34.28 -18.28
C GLY A 809 8.37 -32.98 -19.09
N ALA A 810 7.74 -31.93 -18.54
CA ALA A 810 7.73 -30.60 -19.14
C ALA A 810 9.15 -29.99 -19.24
N VAL A 811 9.99 -30.12 -18.21
CA VAL A 811 11.39 -29.67 -18.28
C VAL A 811 12.19 -30.51 -19.28
N ALA A 812 12.03 -31.83 -19.25
CA ALA A 812 12.72 -32.73 -20.17
C ALA A 812 12.46 -32.40 -21.65
N LEU A 813 11.20 -32.10 -22.01
CA LEU A 813 10.81 -31.66 -23.36
C LEU A 813 11.65 -30.46 -23.83
N HIS A 814 11.67 -29.37 -23.06
CA HIS A 814 12.38 -28.13 -23.42
C HIS A 814 13.90 -28.33 -23.48
N ARG A 815 14.44 -29.21 -22.63
CA ARG A 815 15.85 -29.62 -22.61
C ARG A 815 16.21 -30.66 -23.67
N GLY A 816 15.26 -31.09 -24.52
CA GLY A 816 15.48 -31.99 -25.64
C GLY A 816 15.49 -33.49 -25.31
N ASP A 817 15.21 -33.89 -24.06
CA ASP A 817 15.08 -35.31 -23.65
C ASP A 817 13.64 -35.77 -23.85
N GLN A 818 13.35 -36.26 -25.06
CA GLN A 818 12.01 -36.73 -25.43
C GLN A 818 11.62 -38.03 -24.71
N THR A 819 12.60 -38.89 -24.37
CA THR A 819 12.36 -40.16 -23.65
C THR A 819 11.92 -39.93 -22.21
N THR A 820 12.47 -38.91 -21.54
CA THR A 820 12.02 -38.51 -20.20
C THR A 820 10.77 -37.65 -20.27
N ALA A 821 10.59 -36.82 -21.31
CA ALA A 821 9.35 -36.08 -21.53
C ALA A 821 8.15 -37.02 -21.67
N GLN A 822 8.17 -37.90 -22.67
CA GLN A 822 7.06 -38.82 -22.99
C GLN A 822 6.69 -39.68 -21.80
N ARG A 823 7.67 -40.40 -21.24
CA ARG A 823 7.49 -41.32 -20.11
C ARG A 823 6.83 -40.68 -18.88
N ASN A 824 7.13 -39.42 -18.56
CA ASN A 824 6.56 -38.75 -17.40
C ASN A 824 5.22 -38.07 -17.71
N LEU A 825 5.05 -37.46 -18.89
CA LEU A 825 3.79 -36.82 -19.29
C LEU A 825 2.69 -37.86 -19.57
N ASP A 826 3.04 -38.99 -20.19
CA ASP A 826 2.11 -40.09 -20.49
C ASP A 826 1.68 -40.83 -19.21
N TRP A 827 2.61 -41.04 -18.27
CA TRP A 827 2.25 -41.58 -16.95
C TRP A 827 1.37 -40.62 -16.14
N ALA A 828 1.70 -39.31 -16.14
CA ALA A 828 0.92 -38.29 -15.44
C ALA A 828 -0.51 -38.16 -16.00
N LEU A 829 -0.64 -38.12 -17.34
CA LEU A 829 -1.94 -38.17 -18.01
C LEU A 829 -2.73 -39.43 -17.64
N GLY A 830 -2.05 -40.58 -17.57
CA GLY A 830 -2.63 -41.85 -17.12
C GLY A 830 -2.98 -41.93 -15.62
N GLN A 831 -2.56 -40.96 -14.79
CA GLN A 831 -2.99 -40.84 -13.38
C GLN A 831 -4.11 -39.80 -13.19
N TYR A 832 -4.54 -39.10 -14.25
CA TYR A 832 -5.56 -38.07 -14.14
C TYR A 832 -6.96 -38.67 -14.01
N ASP A 833 -7.48 -38.66 -12.78
CA ASP A 833 -8.92 -38.73 -12.51
C ASP A 833 -9.58 -37.34 -12.66
N ARG A 834 -10.71 -37.25 -13.37
CA ARG A 834 -11.39 -35.98 -13.67
C ARG A 834 -12.13 -35.39 -12.46
N GLU A 835 -12.74 -36.22 -11.62
CA GLU A 835 -13.53 -35.74 -10.48
C GLU A 835 -12.60 -35.23 -9.36
N ALA A 836 -11.49 -35.92 -9.12
CA ALA A 836 -10.49 -35.54 -8.12
C ALA A 836 -9.64 -34.32 -8.54
N HIS A 837 -9.29 -34.20 -9.83
CA HIS A 837 -8.28 -33.23 -10.28
C HIS A 837 -8.83 -31.98 -10.98
N LEU A 838 -10.06 -31.95 -11.50
CA LEU A 838 -10.63 -30.73 -12.09
C LEU A 838 -10.60 -29.50 -11.14
N PRO A 839 -10.82 -29.62 -9.81
CA PRO A 839 -10.64 -28.48 -8.89
C PRO A 839 -9.24 -27.84 -8.93
N LEU A 840 -8.22 -28.59 -9.36
CA LEU A 840 -6.86 -28.08 -9.52
C LEU A 840 -6.72 -27.13 -10.73
N ALA A 841 -7.61 -27.21 -11.73
CA ALA A 841 -7.63 -26.28 -12.85
C ALA A 841 -7.92 -24.86 -12.37
N HIS A 842 -8.91 -24.71 -11.49
CA HIS A 842 -9.23 -23.43 -10.85
C HIS A 842 -8.15 -22.99 -9.84
N ALA A 843 -7.51 -23.93 -9.13
CA ALA A 843 -6.48 -23.62 -8.12
C ALA A 843 -5.11 -23.23 -8.71
N HIS A 844 -4.74 -23.74 -9.89
CA HIS A 844 -3.47 -23.46 -10.56
C HIS A 844 -3.60 -22.56 -11.81
N GLY A 845 -4.83 -22.35 -12.29
CA GLY A 845 -5.14 -21.61 -13.52
C GLY A 845 -5.16 -22.48 -14.79
N TYR A 846 -4.77 -23.76 -14.72
CA TYR A 846 -4.77 -24.68 -15.87
C TYR A 846 -5.00 -26.12 -15.44
N ASP A 847 -5.63 -26.90 -16.31
CA ASP A 847 -5.88 -28.32 -16.10
C ASP A 847 -4.61 -29.18 -16.33
N HIS A 848 -4.49 -30.30 -15.61
CA HIS A 848 -3.33 -31.19 -15.71
C HIS A 848 -3.42 -32.20 -16.85
N ALA A 849 -4.61 -32.68 -17.25
CA ALA A 849 -4.72 -33.56 -18.42
C ALA A 849 -4.46 -32.80 -19.73
N GLU A 850 -5.02 -31.60 -19.86
CA GLU A 850 -4.77 -30.67 -20.97
C GLU A 850 -3.27 -30.47 -21.19
N ILE A 851 -2.57 -29.93 -20.18
CA ILE A 851 -1.15 -29.59 -20.33
C ILE A 851 -0.25 -30.83 -20.47
N CYS A 852 -0.62 -31.98 -19.87
CA CYS A 852 0.08 -33.24 -20.14
C CYS A 852 -0.05 -33.63 -21.62
N ALA A 853 -1.28 -33.65 -22.14
CA ALA A 853 -1.55 -34.03 -23.52
C ALA A 853 -0.95 -33.05 -24.55
N ALA A 854 -1.02 -31.74 -24.29
CA ALA A 854 -0.45 -30.71 -25.16
C ALA A 854 1.09 -30.82 -25.29
N LEU A 855 1.80 -30.97 -24.16
CA LEU A 855 3.26 -31.13 -24.16
C LEU A 855 3.69 -32.53 -24.64
N LEU A 856 2.91 -33.57 -24.36
CA LEU A 856 3.15 -34.93 -24.86
C LEU A 856 3.00 -34.98 -26.39
N ALA A 857 1.98 -34.30 -26.94
CA ALA A 857 1.79 -34.16 -28.39
C ALA A 857 2.99 -33.49 -29.06
N MET A 858 3.56 -32.43 -28.45
CA MET A 858 4.80 -31.80 -28.94
C MET A 858 5.96 -32.80 -28.97
N SER A 859 6.19 -33.54 -27.87
CA SER A 859 7.29 -34.50 -27.79
C SER A 859 7.15 -35.66 -28.78
N LEU A 860 5.94 -36.19 -28.95
CA LEU A 860 5.64 -37.26 -29.90
C LEU A 860 5.79 -36.78 -31.35
N TRP A 861 5.40 -35.54 -31.66
CA TRP A 861 5.63 -34.96 -32.98
C TRP A 861 7.13 -34.84 -33.28
N ILE A 862 7.93 -34.38 -32.30
CA ILE A 862 9.39 -34.30 -32.42
C ILE A 862 9.99 -35.70 -32.71
N SER A 863 9.61 -36.71 -31.93
CA SER A 863 10.12 -38.09 -32.05
C SER A 863 9.46 -38.95 -33.14
N GLY A 864 8.55 -38.41 -33.95
CA GLY A 864 8.04 -39.10 -35.15
C GLY A 864 6.85 -40.04 -34.95
N ASP A 865 6.11 -39.91 -33.85
CA ASP A 865 4.75 -40.47 -33.74
C ASP A 865 3.69 -39.39 -34.03
N LEU A 866 3.64 -39.02 -35.32
CA LEU A 866 2.77 -37.97 -35.86
C LEU A 866 1.28 -38.21 -35.55
N ARG A 867 0.86 -39.48 -35.56
CA ARG A 867 -0.52 -39.88 -35.28
C ARG A 867 -0.92 -39.60 -33.85
N ARG A 868 -0.15 -40.13 -32.90
CA ARG A 868 -0.43 -39.97 -31.47
C ARG A 868 -0.30 -38.51 -31.04
N ALA A 869 0.63 -37.77 -31.66
CA ALA A 869 0.72 -36.32 -31.51
C ALA A 869 -0.55 -35.58 -31.95
N CYS A 870 -1.12 -35.92 -33.13
CA CYS A 870 -2.36 -35.30 -33.58
C CYS A 870 -3.56 -35.70 -32.70
N GLN A 871 -3.63 -36.96 -32.27
CA GLN A 871 -4.69 -37.45 -31.37
C GLN A 871 -4.67 -36.75 -30.00
N LEU A 872 -3.51 -36.63 -29.37
CA LEU A 872 -3.38 -35.93 -28.08
C LEU A 872 -3.53 -34.42 -28.20
N GLY A 873 -3.10 -33.83 -29.33
CA GLY A 873 -3.33 -32.41 -29.63
C GLY A 873 -4.80 -32.06 -29.85
N ALA A 874 -5.62 -33.00 -30.36
CA ALA A 874 -7.07 -32.86 -30.42
C ALA A 874 -7.70 -33.05 -29.02
N PHE A 875 -7.35 -34.16 -28.33
CA PHE A 875 -7.83 -34.44 -26.97
C PHE A 875 -7.60 -33.28 -26.00
N ALA A 876 -6.44 -32.61 -26.04
CA ALA A 876 -6.16 -31.46 -25.16
C ALA A 876 -7.17 -30.31 -25.36
N ILE A 877 -7.58 -30.04 -26.60
CA ILE A 877 -8.55 -29.00 -26.95
C ILE A 877 -9.96 -29.45 -26.58
N ASP A 878 -10.36 -30.66 -27.00
CA ASP A 878 -11.72 -31.17 -26.76
C ASP A 878 -12.00 -31.42 -25.27
N HIS A 879 -11.02 -31.93 -24.52
CA HIS A 879 -11.11 -32.03 -23.06
C HIS A 879 -11.26 -30.64 -22.42
N ALA A 880 -10.50 -29.65 -22.87
CA ALA A 880 -10.58 -28.29 -22.35
C ALA A 880 -11.94 -27.61 -22.62
N ARG A 881 -12.60 -27.95 -23.74
CA ARG A 881 -14.00 -27.59 -24.01
C ARG A 881 -14.97 -28.33 -23.09
N GLU A 882 -14.80 -29.65 -22.91
CA GLU A 882 -15.66 -30.47 -22.04
C GLU A 882 -15.66 -30.04 -20.56
N ILE A 883 -14.57 -29.44 -20.06
CA ILE A 883 -14.46 -28.94 -18.68
C ILE A 883 -14.83 -27.45 -18.54
N ASP A 884 -15.23 -26.78 -19.62
CA ASP A 884 -15.55 -25.34 -19.70
C ASP A 884 -14.48 -24.41 -19.07
N HIS A 885 -13.19 -24.78 -19.18
CA HIS A 885 -12.10 -24.03 -18.55
C HIS A 885 -11.35 -23.18 -19.57
N ALA A 886 -11.81 -21.93 -19.75
CA ALA A 886 -11.32 -20.98 -20.74
C ALA A 886 -9.78 -20.86 -20.84
N HIS A 887 -9.06 -20.88 -19.72
CA HIS A 887 -7.59 -20.82 -19.74
C HIS A 887 -6.95 -22.12 -20.26
N SER A 888 -7.47 -23.30 -19.89
CA SER A 888 -7.01 -24.58 -20.45
C SER A 888 -7.26 -24.63 -21.96
N LEU A 889 -8.41 -24.14 -22.42
CA LEU A 889 -8.76 -24.15 -23.85
C LEU A 889 -7.84 -23.21 -24.66
N ALA A 890 -7.67 -21.98 -24.19
CA ALA A 890 -6.75 -21.02 -24.80
C ALA A 890 -5.29 -21.52 -24.79
N GLN A 891 -4.88 -22.26 -23.74
CA GLN A 891 -3.56 -22.86 -23.60
C GLN A 891 -3.36 -24.03 -24.58
N ALA A 892 -4.27 -25.00 -24.62
CA ALA A 892 -4.23 -26.16 -25.50
C ALA A 892 -4.09 -25.76 -26.98
N ILE A 893 -4.91 -24.79 -27.41
CA ILE A 893 -4.86 -24.26 -28.77
C ILE A 893 -3.55 -23.50 -29.01
N SER A 894 -3.10 -22.67 -28.06
CA SER A 894 -1.83 -21.93 -28.19
C SER A 894 -0.66 -22.88 -28.43
N PHE A 895 -0.56 -23.98 -27.66
CA PHE A 895 0.43 -25.02 -27.91
C PHE A 895 0.26 -25.69 -29.29
N ARG A 896 -0.97 -26.09 -29.64
CA ARG A 896 -1.28 -26.72 -30.93
C ARG A 896 -0.92 -25.86 -32.14
N VAL A 897 -1.03 -24.54 -32.01
CA VAL A 897 -0.63 -23.54 -33.02
C VAL A 897 0.88 -23.30 -33.01
N MET A 898 1.52 -23.18 -31.83
CA MET A 898 2.96 -23.01 -31.67
C MET A 898 3.77 -24.15 -32.33
N TRP A 899 3.46 -25.41 -31.99
CA TRP A 899 4.13 -26.55 -32.63
C TRP A 899 3.60 -26.80 -34.05
N GLY A 900 2.34 -26.46 -34.33
CA GLY A 900 1.77 -26.50 -35.68
C GLY A 900 2.54 -25.65 -36.69
N ALA A 901 2.99 -24.45 -36.29
CA ALA A 901 3.83 -23.58 -37.12
C ALA A 901 5.17 -24.24 -37.44
N LEU A 902 5.83 -24.87 -36.46
CA LEU A 902 7.07 -25.64 -36.64
C LEU A 902 6.85 -26.89 -37.51
N ALA A 903 5.70 -27.56 -37.38
CA ALA A 903 5.29 -28.72 -38.15
C ALA A 903 4.82 -28.40 -39.58
N ARG A 904 4.70 -27.12 -39.95
CA ARG A 904 4.13 -26.65 -41.22
C ARG A 904 2.72 -27.20 -41.45
N HIS A 905 1.90 -27.18 -40.38
CA HIS A 905 0.48 -27.55 -40.43
C HIS A 905 -0.37 -26.41 -41.01
N GLY A 906 -1.43 -26.81 -41.74
CA GLY A 906 -2.10 -26.01 -42.78
C GLY A 906 -3.20 -25.03 -42.29
N PRO A 907 -4.16 -24.70 -43.17
CA PRO A 907 -5.19 -23.68 -42.94
C PRO A 907 -5.93 -23.82 -41.61
N ASP A 908 -6.20 -25.05 -41.19
CA ASP A 908 -6.95 -25.43 -39.97
C ASP A 908 -6.39 -24.80 -38.68
N LEU A 909 -5.11 -24.38 -38.68
CA LEU A 909 -4.53 -23.60 -37.57
C LEU A 909 -5.17 -22.22 -37.39
N THR A 910 -5.74 -21.65 -38.45
CA THR A 910 -6.34 -20.32 -38.47
C THR A 910 -7.63 -20.30 -37.68
N ASP A 911 -8.48 -21.29 -37.90
CA ASP A 911 -9.84 -21.34 -37.34
C ASP A 911 -9.78 -21.61 -35.83
N ILE A 912 -8.94 -22.57 -35.39
CA ILE A 912 -8.71 -22.78 -33.95
C ILE A 912 -8.02 -21.57 -33.30
N ALA A 913 -7.09 -20.90 -34.00
CA ALA A 913 -6.46 -19.70 -33.44
C ALA A 913 -7.45 -18.53 -33.27
N ALA A 914 -8.51 -18.45 -34.09
CA ALA A 914 -9.58 -17.48 -33.90
C ALA A 914 -10.37 -17.75 -32.60
N GLU A 915 -10.77 -19.00 -32.35
CA GLU A 915 -11.40 -19.44 -31.09
C GLU A 915 -10.52 -19.10 -29.88
N ALA A 916 -9.22 -19.40 -29.94
CA ALA A 916 -8.28 -19.07 -28.87
C ALA A 916 -8.14 -17.56 -28.63
N VAL A 917 -8.22 -16.74 -29.68
CA VAL A 917 -8.19 -15.28 -29.57
C VAL A 917 -9.48 -14.75 -28.94
N GLU A 918 -10.65 -15.21 -29.38
CA GLU A 918 -11.95 -14.81 -28.82
C GLU A 918 -12.05 -15.15 -27.32
N VAL A 919 -11.74 -16.40 -26.96
CA VAL A 919 -11.71 -16.86 -25.56
C VAL A 919 -10.69 -16.05 -24.74
N SER A 920 -9.51 -15.78 -25.31
CA SER A 920 -8.48 -15.00 -24.60
C SER A 920 -8.81 -13.52 -24.47
N GLU A 921 -9.55 -12.91 -25.40
CA GLU A 921 -10.00 -11.51 -25.27
C GLU A 921 -11.15 -11.40 -24.26
N LYS A 922 -12.13 -12.30 -24.32
CA LYS A 922 -13.25 -12.39 -23.36
C LYS A 922 -12.78 -12.60 -21.90
N HIS A 923 -11.69 -13.35 -21.69
CA HIS A 923 -11.19 -13.70 -20.36
C HIS A 923 -9.82 -13.05 -20.01
N GLY A 924 -9.34 -12.09 -20.79
CA GLY A 924 -8.12 -11.30 -20.49
C GLY A 924 -6.78 -12.06 -20.60
N ILE A 925 -6.74 -13.21 -21.26
CA ILE A 925 -5.61 -14.17 -21.29
C ILE A 925 -4.54 -13.73 -22.32
N ARG A 926 -3.84 -12.63 -22.02
CA ARG A 926 -2.94 -11.91 -22.96
C ARG A 926 -1.86 -12.78 -23.63
N VAL A 927 -1.29 -13.75 -22.91
CA VAL A 927 -0.23 -14.64 -23.45
C VAL A 927 -0.78 -15.55 -24.55
N MET A 928 -1.90 -16.22 -24.29
CA MET A 928 -2.53 -17.16 -25.23
C MET A 928 -3.05 -16.41 -26.46
N ARG A 929 -3.67 -15.24 -26.27
CA ARG A 929 -4.08 -14.37 -27.38
C ARG A 929 -2.93 -14.05 -28.33
N SER A 930 -1.83 -13.54 -27.78
CA SER A 930 -0.69 -13.10 -28.58
C SER A 930 0.07 -14.28 -29.21
N ALA A 931 0.11 -15.43 -28.54
CA ALA A 931 0.64 -16.67 -29.10
C ALA A 931 -0.20 -17.16 -30.31
N GLY A 932 -1.53 -17.25 -30.15
CA GLY A 932 -2.45 -17.63 -31.23
C GLY A 932 -2.35 -16.70 -32.44
N ARG A 933 -2.41 -15.38 -32.21
CA ARG A 933 -2.24 -14.35 -33.26
C ARG A 933 -0.91 -14.49 -33.99
N LEU A 934 0.19 -14.73 -33.28
CA LEU A 934 1.53 -14.75 -33.86
C LEU A 934 1.82 -16.05 -34.62
N PHE A 935 1.66 -17.20 -33.98
CA PHE A 935 2.13 -18.47 -34.54
C PHE A 935 1.24 -18.99 -35.69
N ALA A 936 -0.07 -18.71 -35.68
CA ALA A 936 -0.94 -19.03 -36.82
C ALA A 936 -0.54 -18.23 -38.07
N TYR A 937 -0.39 -16.91 -37.92
CA TYR A 937 0.01 -16.00 -39.00
C TYR A 937 1.41 -16.32 -39.54
N ALA A 938 2.35 -16.62 -38.65
CA ALA A 938 3.68 -17.05 -39.07
C ALA A 938 3.66 -18.42 -39.80
N SER A 939 2.76 -19.34 -39.44
CA SER A 939 2.55 -20.60 -40.19
C SER A 939 1.99 -20.34 -41.59
N GLN A 940 1.03 -19.42 -41.73
CA GLN A 940 0.50 -18.99 -43.04
C GLN A 940 1.64 -18.44 -43.93
N LEU A 941 2.46 -17.52 -43.42
CA LEU A 941 3.60 -16.97 -44.16
C LEU A 941 4.69 -18.01 -44.47
N CYS A 942 4.84 -19.05 -43.66
CA CYS A 942 5.72 -20.20 -43.97
C CYS A 942 5.19 -21.06 -45.13
N LEU A 943 3.87 -21.16 -45.29
CA LEU A 943 3.19 -22.08 -46.22
C LEU A 943 2.65 -21.43 -47.50
N HIS A 944 2.60 -20.09 -47.57
CA HIS A 944 2.14 -19.34 -48.74
C HIS A 944 2.90 -19.76 -50.03
N PRO A 945 2.32 -19.65 -51.24
CA PRO A 945 3.11 -19.82 -52.46
C PRO A 945 4.16 -18.70 -52.62
N ASP A 946 3.73 -17.44 -52.57
CA ASP A 946 4.58 -16.28 -52.91
C ASP A 946 5.50 -15.79 -51.78
N ARG A 947 6.43 -14.89 -52.13
CA ARG A 947 7.30 -14.15 -51.19
C ARG A 947 6.45 -13.22 -50.30
N PRO A 948 6.61 -13.25 -48.96
CA PRO A 948 5.94 -12.31 -48.06
C PRO A 948 6.15 -10.84 -48.44
N THR A 949 5.09 -10.05 -48.41
CA THR A 949 5.12 -8.61 -48.72
C THR A 949 5.62 -7.78 -47.54
N ALA A 950 6.07 -6.55 -47.81
CA ALA A 950 6.47 -5.62 -46.76
C ALA A 950 5.35 -5.30 -45.74
N ALA A 951 4.08 -5.38 -46.15
CA ALA A 951 2.94 -5.19 -45.25
C ALA A 951 2.80 -6.36 -44.26
N GLU A 952 2.90 -7.60 -44.75
CA GLU A 952 2.83 -8.80 -43.92
C GLU A 952 4.02 -8.90 -42.95
N MET A 953 5.22 -8.48 -43.40
CA MET A 953 6.40 -8.41 -42.54
C MET A 953 6.29 -7.34 -41.45
N ALA A 954 5.63 -6.21 -41.73
CA ALA A 954 5.31 -5.19 -40.72
C ALA A 954 4.26 -5.70 -39.71
N GLU A 955 3.20 -6.37 -40.17
CA GLU A 955 2.20 -6.98 -39.29
C GLU A 955 2.80 -8.10 -38.42
N LEU A 956 3.63 -8.98 -39.00
CA LEU A 956 4.38 -10.00 -38.26
C LEU A 956 5.22 -9.36 -37.15
N THR A 957 5.93 -8.26 -37.45
CA THR A 957 6.75 -7.52 -36.49
C THR A 957 5.90 -6.96 -35.33
N SER A 958 4.69 -6.48 -35.62
CA SER A 958 3.73 -6.02 -34.61
C SER A 958 3.24 -7.18 -33.72
N ARG A 959 2.85 -8.32 -34.32
CA ARG A 959 2.44 -9.54 -33.59
C ARG A 959 3.58 -10.11 -32.72
N VAL A 960 4.84 -10.01 -33.19
CA VAL A 960 6.03 -10.36 -32.40
C VAL A 960 6.21 -9.44 -31.19
N ALA A 961 6.01 -8.13 -31.35
CA ALA A 961 6.09 -7.19 -30.24
C ALA A 961 5.03 -7.49 -29.16
N GLU A 962 3.77 -7.71 -29.57
CA GLU A 962 2.68 -8.09 -28.65
C GLU A 962 3.03 -9.33 -27.82
N PHE A 963 3.46 -10.42 -28.48
CA PHE A 963 3.85 -11.65 -27.80
C PHE A 963 5.08 -11.48 -26.89
N ARG A 964 6.05 -10.64 -27.26
CA ARG A 964 7.25 -10.40 -26.44
C ARG A 964 7.00 -9.49 -25.24
N THR A 965 5.98 -8.63 -25.29
CA THR A 965 5.49 -7.91 -24.11
C THR A 965 4.68 -8.83 -23.18
N ALA A 966 3.86 -9.73 -23.72
CA ALA A 966 3.08 -10.68 -22.92
C ALA A 966 3.93 -11.82 -22.32
N ASN A 967 4.88 -12.36 -23.09
CA ASN A 967 5.82 -13.40 -22.68
C ASN A 967 7.27 -12.99 -23.00
N PRO A 968 7.98 -12.35 -22.05
CA PRO A 968 9.35 -11.89 -22.25
C PRO A 968 10.43 -12.96 -22.02
N PHE A 969 10.09 -14.21 -21.66
CA PHE A 969 11.08 -15.16 -21.14
C PHE A 969 11.30 -16.42 -22.00
N ASN A 970 10.39 -17.40 -21.97
CA ASN A 970 10.56 -18.70 -22.65
C ASN A 970 10.09 -18.69 -24.12
N TYR A 971 10.31 -19.81 -24.83
CA TYR A 971 9.98 -20.00 -26.26
C TYR A 971 10.69 -19.05 -27.23
N VAL A 972 11.77 -18.38 -26.79
CA VAL A 972 12.58 -17.51 -27.64
C VAL A 972 13.26 -18.30 -28.78
N PRO A 973 13.85 -19.49 -28.56
CA PRO A 973 14.38 -20.32 -29.65
C PRO A 973 13.31 -20.68 -30.69
N LEU A 974 12.13 -21.15 -30.27
CA LEU A 974 11.01 -21.44 -31.17
C LEU A 974 10.59 -20.22 -31.99
N LEU A 975 10.32 -19.09 -31.32
CA LEU A 975 9.93 -17.85 -31.96
C LEU A 975 10.95 -17.43 -33.03
N LYS A 976 12.23 -17.41 -32.65
CA LYS A 976 13.32 -17.00 -33.54
C LYS A 976 13.53 -17.98 -34.70
N THR A 977 13.30 -19.28 -34.48
CA THR A 977 13.32 -20.32 -35.53
C THR A 977 12.19 -20.11 -36.54
N VAL A 978 10.96 -19.87 -36.08
CA VAL A 978 9.82 -19.61 -36.96
C VAL A 978 10.02 -18.32 -37.75
N LEU A 979 10.48 -17.24 -37.11
CA LEU A 979 10.79 -15.98 -37.80
C LEU A 979 11.91 -16.13 -38.83
N ALA A 980 12.96 -16.93 -38.56
CA ALA A 980 14.04 -17.17 -39.52
C ALA A 980 13.58 -17.86 -40.81
N GLU A 981 12.60 -18.77 -40.74
CA GLU A 981 11.97 -19.33 -41.95
C GLU A 981 11.25 -18.23 -42.75
N VAL A 982 10.46 -17.37 -42.09
CA VAL A 982 9.74 -16.30 -42.78
C VAL A 982 10.70 -15.26 -43.39
N TYR A 983 11.79 -14.89 -42.69
CA TYR A 983 12.82 -14.01 -43.25
C TYR A 983 13.57 -14.63 -44.43
N LEU A 984 13.87 -15.94 -44.40
CA LEU A 984 14.46 -16.63 -45.56
C LEU A 984 13.49 -16.68 -46.75
N ARG A 985 12.19 -16.90 -46.51
CA ARG A 985 11.15 -16.81 -47.55
C ARG A 985 10.95 -15.39 -48.08
N ALA A 986 11.10 -14.39 -47.22
CA ALA A 986 11.09 -12.98 -47.57
C ALA A 986 12.41 -12.51 -48.20
N ASP A 987 13.41 -13.40 -48.33
CA ASP A 987 14.76 -13.11 -48.85
C ASP A 987 15.38 -11.87 -48.17
N ASP A 988 15.24 -11.83 -46.85
CA ASP A 988 15.97 -10.94 -45.93
C ASP A 988 16.96 -11.79 -45.13
N LEU A 989 18.11 -12.05 -45.77
CA LEU A 989 19.16 -12.91 -45.20
C LEU A 989 19.75 -12.32 -43.90
N HIS A 990 19.76 -10.98 -43.77
CA HIS A 990 20.25 -10.29 -42.58
C HIS A 990 19.30 -10.47 -41.39
N ALA A 991 17.99 -10.29 -41.57
CA ALA A 991 17.01 -10.56 -40.52
C ALA A 991 16.93 -12.05 -40.16
N ALA A 992 17.10 -12.95 -41.14
CA ALA A 992 17.24 -14.38 -40.90
C ALA A 992 18.49 -14.71 -40.05
N GLN A 993 19.64 -14.13 -40.38
CA GLN A 993 20.88 -14.29 -39.60
C GLN A 993 20.73 -13.76 -38.17
N ALA A 994 20.17 -12.57 -38.00
CA ALA A 994 19.92 -11.96 -36.70
C ALA A 994 18.89 -12.76 -35.86
N ALA A 995 17.89 -13.36 -36.52
CA ALA A 995 16.95 -14.27 -35.87
C ALA A 995 17.67 -15.54 -35.36
N LEU A 996 18.44 -16.22 -36.20
CA LEU A 996 19.13 -17.47 -35.85
C LEU A 996 20.24 -17.26 -34.79
N ALA A 997 20.97 -16.15 -34.85
CA ALA A 997 21.91 -15.76 -33.80
C ALA A 997 21.18 -15.52 -32.46
N GLY A 998 20.04 -14.84 -32.49
CA GLY A 998 19.18 -14.63 -31.31
C GLY A 998 18.57 -15.94 -30.76
N ALA A 999 18.30 -16.93 -31.61
CA ALA A 999 17.91 -18.27 -31.17
C ALA A 999 19.06 -18.91 -30.39
N MET A 1000 20.24 -19.08 -31.02
CA MET A 1000 21.41 -19.71 -30.40
C MET A 1000 21.86 -19.03 -29.09
N GLN A 1001 21.75 -17.70 -29.00
CA GLN A 1001 22.02 -16.97 -27.76
C GLN A 1001 21.02 -17.33 -26.64
N ALA A 1002 19.74 -17.49 -26.98
CA ALA A 1002 18.72 -17.93 -26.02
C ALA A 1002 18.92 -19.40 -25.61
N GLU A 1003 19.21 -20.30 -26.56
CA GLU A 1003 19.54 -21.71 -26.28
C GLU A 1003 20.72 -21.81 -25.31
N THR A 1004 21.81 -21.08 -25.57
CA THR A 1004 23.02 -21.03 -24.73
C THR A 1004 22.75 -20.49 -23.32
N ARG A 1005 21.85 -19.51 -23.19
CA ARG A 1005 21.54 -18.84 -21.92
C ARG A 1005 20.58 -19.64 -21.02
N THR A 1006 19.67 -20.41 -21.62
CA THR A 1006 18.53 -21.04 -20.91
C THR A 1006 18.65 -22.56 -20.79
N GLY A 1007 19.30 -23.21 -21.74
CA GLY A 1007 19.21 -24.66 -21.93
C GLY A 1007 17.93 -25.13 -22.63
N GLU A 1008 17.11 -24.21 -23.16
CA GLU A 1008 16.01 -24.53 -24.08
C GLU A 1008 16.60 -24.91 -25.44
N ILE A 1009 16.67 -26.22 -25.77
CA ILE A 1009 17.37 -26.73 -26.96
C ILE A 1009 16.50 -27.64 -27.85
N TRP A 1010 15.21 -27.79 -27.52
CA TRP A 1010 14.27 -28.66 -28.25
C TRP A 1010 14.06 -28.27 -29.73
N THR A 1011 14.44 -27.05 -30.13
CA THR A 1011 14.41 -26.55 -31.51
C THR A 1011 15.77 -26.55 -32.21
N SER A 1012 16.86 -26.91 -31.54
CA SER A 1012 18.23 -26.60 -31.99
C SER A 1012 18.60 -27.28 -33.33
N SER A 1013 18.05 -28.46 -33.61
CA SER A 1013 18.18 -29.13 -34.92
C SER A 1013 17.54 -28.33 -36.07
N GLU A 1014 16.39 -27.68 -35.85
CA GLU A 1014 15.76 -26.79 -36.84
C GLU A 1014 16.52 -25.46 -36.96
N VAL A 1015 17.04 -24.91 -35.86
CA VAL A 1015 17.93 -23.73 -35.89
C VAL A 1015 19.15 -24.01 -36.78
N MET A 1016 19.78 -25.18 -36.62
CA MET A 1016 20.92 -25.58 -37.46
C MET A 1016 20.52 -25.87 -38.92
N ARG A 1017 19.35 -26.45 -39.17
CA ARG A 1017 18.81 -26.63 -40.54
C ARG A 1017 18.59 -25.27 -41.24
N LEU A 1018 18.02 -24.30 -40.55
CA LEU A 1018 17.80 -22.97 -41.10
C LEU A 1018 19.11 -22.20 -41.30
N ARG A 1019 20.13 -22.38 -40.45
CA ARG A 1019 21.49 -21.90 -40.72
C ARG A 1019 22.09 -22.51 -41.98
N ALA A 1020 21.84 -23.79 -42.25
CA ALA A 1020 22.25 -24.44 -43.49
C ALA A 1020 21.56 -23.83 -44.73
N ARG A 1021 20.28 -23.47 -44.64
CA ARG A 1021 19.54 -22.79 -45.72
C ARG A 1021 19.96 -21.34 -45.92
N LEU A 1022 20.29 -20.63 -44.84
CA LEU A 1022 20.91 -19.30 -44.92
C LEU A 1022 22.25 -19.36 -45.66
N ALA A 1023 23.12 -20.32 -45.32
CA ALA A 1023 24.40 -20.50 -46.01
C ALA A 1023 24.22 -20.81 -47.51
N ALA A 1024 23.23 -21.63 -47.89
CA ALA A 1024 22.93 -21.90 -49.29
C ALA A 1024 22.39 -20.66 -50.04
N ALA A 1025 21.57 -19.84 -49.38
CA ALA A 1025 21.08 -18.57 -49.95
C ALA A 1025 22.18 -17.51 -50.13
N ASP A 1026 23.21 -17.56 -49.27
CA ASP A 1026 24.43 -16.74 -49.34
C ASP A 1026 25.52 -17.34 -50.26
N GLY A 1027 25.24 -18.48 -50.90
CA GLY A 1027 26.12 -19.15 -51.87
C GLY A 1027 27.20 -20.09 -51.30
N ASP A 1028 27.26 -20.32 -49.99
CA ASP A 1028 28.14 -21.31 -49.35
C ASP A 1028 27.48 -22.71 -49.32
N ASP A 1029 27.35 -23.35 -50.49
CA ASP A 1029 26.84 -24.72 -50.61
C ASP A 1029 27.64 -25.75 -49.80
N ALA A 1030 28.96 -25.54 -49.69
CA ALA A 1030 29.85 -26.43 -48.93
C ALA A 1030 29.59 -26.34 -47.42
N GLY A 1031 29.41 -25.12 -46.90
CA GLY A 1031 28.98 -24.88 -45.53
C GLY A 1031 27.54 -25.27 -45.26
N ALA A 1032 26.63 -25.07 -46.21
CA ALA A 1032 25.27 -25.56 -46.14
C ALA A 1032 25.23 -27.09 -45.98
N LEU A 1033 25.97 -27.83 -46.83
CA LEU A 1033 26.04 -29.30 -46.73
C LEU A 1033 26.70 -29.78 -45.43
N ARG A 1034 27.70 -29.06 -44.92
CA ARG A 1034 28.29 -29.30 -43.59
C ARG A 1034 27.27 -29.09 -42.47
N LEU A 1035 26.60 -27.93 -42.45
CA LEU A 1035 25.58 -27.58 -41.45
C LEU A 1035 24.36 -28.52 -41.49
N ARG A 1036 23.93 -29.00 -42.67
CA ARG A 1036 22.87 -30.02 -42.79
C ARG A 1036 23.27 -31.34 -42.08
N ARG A 1037 24.54 -31.78 -42.19
CA ARG A 1037 25.03 -32.98 -41.51
C ARG A 1037 25.11 -32.78 -40.00
N GLU A 1038 25.69 -31.66 -39.54
CA GLU A 1038 25.73 -31.31 -38.13
C GLU A 1038 24.32 -31.21 -37.50
N ALA A 1039 23.35 -30.64 -38.24
CA ALA A 1039 21.95 -30.57 -37.83
C ALA A 1039 21.30 -31.95 -37.70
N LEU A 1040 21.61 -32.89 -38.60
CA LEU A 1040 21.12 -34.28 -38.54
C LEU A 1040 21.67 -35.01 -37.31
N ASP A 1041 22.95 -34.79 -37.00
CA ASP A 1041 23.59 -35.35 -35.80
C ASP A 1041 23.10 -34.69 -34.50
N VAL A 1042 22.64 -33.43 -34.52
CA VAL A 1042 21.87 -32.84 -33.40
C VAL A 1042 20.48 -33.46 -33.32
N ALA A 1043 19.74 -33.56 -34.43
CA ALA A 1043 18.38 -34.13 -34.45
C ALA A 1043 18.35 -35.56 -33.88
N ARG A 1044 19.36 -36.39 -34.21
CA ARG A 1044 19.52 -37.73 -33.63
C ARG A 1044 19.83 -37.71 -32.13
N ARG A 1045 20.70 -36.81 -31.68
CA ARG A 1045 21.02 -36.65 -30.25
C ARG A 1045 19.84 -36.13 -29.41
N THR A 1046 18.98 -35.28 -29.98
CA THR A 1046 17.76 -34.76 -29.34
C THR A 1046 16.50 -35.56 -29.69
N GLN A 1047 16.65 -36.78 -30.22
CA GLN A 1047 15.57 -37.72 -30.51
C GLN A 1047 14.43 -37.14 -31.40
N ALA A 1048 14.81 -36.27 -32.33
CA ALA A 1048 13.92 -35.46 -33.17
C ALA A 1048 13.76 -36.06 -34.59
N ALA A 1049 13.22 -37.27 -34.69
CA ALA A 1049 13.08 -38.03 -35.94
C ALA A 1049 12.35 -37.27 -37.06
N THR A 1050 11.32 -36.47 -36.75
CA THR A 1050 10.61 -35.67 -37.76
C THR A 1050 11.49 -34.58 -38.35
N ILE A 1051 12.34 -33.95 -37.53
CA ILE A 1051 13.31 -32.94 -38.00
C ILE A 1051 14.49 -33.62 -38.69
N ALA A 1052 14.90 -34.83 -38.27
CA ALA A 1052 15.88 -35.64 -38.98
C ALA A 1052 15.42 -35.98 -40.41
N LEU A 1053 14.13 -36.34 -40.60
CA LEU A 1053 13.54 -36.54 -41.93
C LEU A 1053 13.53 -35.24 -42.75
N ARG A 1054 13.16 -34.11 -42.14
CA ARG A 1054 13.20 -32.79 -42.78
C ARG A 1054 14.59 -32.45 -43.31
N ILE A 1055 15.62 -32.70 -42.50
CA ILE A 1055 17.03 -32.47 -42.85
C ILE A 1055 17.51 -33.46 -43.93
N ALA A 1056 17.08 -34.72 -43.88
CA ALA A 1056 17.38 -35.69 -44.94
C ALA A 1056 16.81 -35.25 -46.29
N CYS A 1057 15.59 -34.69 -46.30
CA CYS A 1057 15.00 -34.09 -47.51
C CYS A 1057 15.79 -32.85 -47.99
N ASP A 1058 16.17 -31.94 -47.07
CA ASP A 1058 17.04 -30.78 -47.39
C ASP A 1058 18.40 -31.20 -47.97
N ILE A 1059 18.90 -32.41 -47.69
CA ILE A 1059 20.13 -32.98 -48.26
C ILE A 1059 19.85 -33.58 -49.66
N ALA A 1060 18.78 -34.38 -49.81
CA ALA A 1060 18.47 -35.06 -51.06
C ALA A 1060 17.96 -34.13 -52.18
N GLU A 1061 17.34 -33.00 -51.83
CA GLU A 1061 16.97 -31.97 -52.82
C GLU A 1061 18.18 -31.11 -53.27
N ALA A 1062 19.26 -31.07 -52.49
CA ALA A 1062 20.50 -30.37 -52.85
C ALA A 1062 21.48 -31.23 -53.68
N ASP A 1063 21.45 -32.55 -53.50
CA ASP A 1063 22.19 -33.55 -54.29
C ASP A 1063 21.34 -34.82 -54.38
N LEU A 1064 20.60 -34.99 -55.48
CA LEU A 1064 19.68 -36.13 -55.67
C LEU A 1064 20.43 -37.33 -56.24
N CYS A 1065 20.99 -38.16 -55.36
CA CYS A 1065 21.76 -39.35 -55.73
C CYS A 1065 21.33 -40.58 -54.89
N PRO A 1066 21.70 -41.82 -55.29
CA PRO A 1066 21.29 -43.03 -54.56
C PRO A 1066 21.64 -43.01 -53.06
N ARG A 1067 22.70 -42.29 -52.66
CA ARG A 1067 23.13 -42.15 -51.26
C ARG A 1067 22.23 -41.22 -50.45
N THR A 1068 21.78 -40.10 -51.01
CA THR A 1068 20.92 -39.15 -50.29
C THR A 1068 19.47 -39.64 -50.25
N VAL A 1069 19.00 -40.27 -51.34
CA VAL A 1069 17.71 -41.00 -51.36
C VAL A 1069 17.70 -42.15 -50.33
N ALA A 1070 18.83 -42.83 -50.10
CA ALA A 1070 18.95 -43.79 -49.01
C ALA A 1070 18.84 -43.11 -47.63
N GLY A 1071 19.51 -41.97 -47.40
CA GLY A 1071 19.38 -41.20 -46.16
C GLY A 1071 17.94 -40.74 -45.86
N VAL A 1072 17.17 -40.35 -46.89
CA VAL A 1072 15.72 -40.08 -46.76
C VAL A 1072 14.96 -41.35 -46.38
N ARG A 1073 15.26 -42.49 -47.02
CA ARG A 1073 14.61 -43.79 -46.70
C ARG A 1073 14.86 -44.20 -45.25
N ASP A 1074 16.09 -44.02 -44.75
CA ASP A 1074 16.48 -44.38 -43.40
C ASP A 1074 15.77 -43.49 -42.36
N ALA A 1075 15.81 -42.17 -42.53
CA ALA A 1075 15.08 -41.24 -41.65
C ALA A 1075 13.54 -41.42 -41.75
N PHE A 1076 13.02 -41.85 -42.91
CA PHE A 1076 11.61 -42.19 -43.08
C PHE A 1076 11.25 -43.52 -42.40
N ALA A 1077 12.23 -44.44 -42.26
CA ALA A 1077 12.08 -45.68 -41.51
C ALA A 1077 12.08 -45.43 -39.99
N GLU A 1078 12.84 -44.45 -39.50
CA GLU A 1078 12.90 -44.01 -38.10
C GLU A 1078 11.54 -43.46 -37.57
N LEU A 1079 10.61 -43.03 -38.44
CA LEU A 1079 9.26 -42.59 -38.02
C LEU A 1079 8.36 -43.76 -37.57
N VAL A 1080 7.75 -43.59 -36.38
CA VAL A 1080 6.77 -44.48 -35.75
C VAL A 1080 5.43 -44.47 -36.51
N SER A 1081 4.96 -43.30 -36.93
CA SER A 1081 3.75 -43.16 -37.75
C SER A 1081 3.93 -42.14 -38.88
N ARG A 1082 3.32 -42.42 -40.04
CA ARG A 1082 3.69 -41.82 -41.35
C ARG A 1082 2.46 -41.25 -42.08
N ASP A 1083 1.66 -40.53 -41.30
CA ASP A 1083 0.45 -39.82 -41.74
C ASP A 1083 0.83 -38.62 -42.65
N GLU A 1084 -0.13 -37.90 -43.23
CA GLU A 1084 0.13 -36.89 -44.28
C GLU A 1084 0.68 -35.54 -43.77
N GLY A 1085 1.70 -35.58 -42.91
CA GLY A 1085 2.49 -34.40 -42.54
C GLY A 1085 3.28 -33.83 -43.72
N TRP A 1086 3.67 -32.55 -43.63
CA TRP A 1086 4.43 -31.85 -44.67
C TRP A 1086 5.74 -32.59 -45.03
N ASP A 1087 6.53 -32.95 -44.02
CA ASP A 1087 7.78 -33.72 -44.17
C ASP A 1087 7.56 -35.11 -44.79
N VAL A 1088 6.46 -35.79 -44.46
CA VAL A 1088 6.11 -37.10 -45.01
C VAL A 1088 5.74 -37.02 -46.49
N ARG A 1089 4.98 -36.00 -46.92
CA ARG A 1089 4.67 -35.79 -48.35
C ARG A 1089 5.95 -35.52 -49.15
N ARG A 1090 6.84 -34.68 -48.63
CA ARG A 1090 8.14 -34.36 -49.25
C ARG A 1090 9.03 -35.60 -49.37
N ALA A 1091 9.17 -36.39 -48.31
CA ALA A 1091 9.91 -37.66 -48.34
C ALA A 1091 9.32 -38.67 -49.33
N LYS A 1092 7.98 -38.81 -49.37
CA LYS A 1092 7.29 -39.67 -50.35
C LYS A 1092 7.62 -39.25 -51.79
N ALA A 1093 7.60 -37.95 -52.11
CA ALA A 1093 7.93 -37.44 -53.44
C ALA A 1093 9.38 -37.77 -53.86
N ILE A 1094 10.36 -37.53 -52.98
CA ILE A 1094 11.78 -37.86 -53.24
C ILE A 1094 11.98 -39.37 -53.45
N LEU A 1095 11.31 -40.20 -52.63
CA LEU A 1095 11.38 -41.66 -52.73
C LEU A 1095 10.66 -42.22 -53.97
N GLN A 1096 9.67 -41.48 -54.52
CA GLN A 1096 8.96 -41.83 -55.75
C GLN A 1096 9.68 -41.39 -57.02
N ALA A 1097 10.37 -40.24 -57.00
CA ALA A 1097 11.16 -39.76 -58.12
C ALA A 1097 12.33 -40.71 -58.44
N GLY A 1098 12.98 -41.22 -57.39
CA GLY A 1098 14.14 -42.10 -57.48
C GLY A 1098 15.40 -41.40 -58.03
N PRO A 1099 16.57 -42.08 -57.99
CA PRO A 1099 17.69 -41.67 -58.82
C PRO A 1099 17.35 -41.99 -60.29
N GLY A 1100 17.48 -41.00 -61.16
CA GLY A 1100 17.41 -41.24 -62.61
C GLY A 1100 18.47 -42.25 -63.05
N THR A 1101 18.11 -43.12 -64.00
CA THR A 1101 18.95 -44.20 -64.55
C THR A 1101 20.10 -43.68 -65.41
#